data_AF-A0A1J5T3Q8-F1
#
_entry.id   AF-A0A1J5T3Q8-F1
#
_cell.length_a   1.000
_cell.length_b   1.000
_cell.length_c   1.000
_cell.angle_alpha   90.00
_cell.angle_beta   90.00
_cell.angle_gamma   90.00
#
_symmetry.space_group_name_H-M   'P 1'
#
loop_
_entity.id
_entity.type
_entity.pdbx_description
1 polymer ?
#
loop_
_entity_poly.entity_id
_entity_poly.type
_entity_poly.pdbx_seq_one_letter_code
_entity_poly.pdbx_strand_id
1 'polypeptide(L)'
;MRSKATPQHRNAGMHKEAIEDSLVDHLIYTSSKYHTDATTFDWFQITALTVRDRLVERWMETMQRYYEQDVKRTYYLSLEFLMGRTLGNAMLNLGIEEQCKAALYELGLEFEAISEIETDAALGNGGLGRLAACFLDSMATLDLPCYGYGIRYEYGMFRQSIENGIQMEHPDNWLRYGNPWEFPRPELLYPVKFHGCVVEYKHENGLLRHHWVDTDDVMAMAYDTPVPGYGGKTVNNMRLWAAKSSRDFDLRYFNQGNYIQAVADKNESENLSKVLYPNDSNEMGRGLRLKQQYFFVSASLQDMLFRFKKNHDRWDQLPEKLAVQLNDTHPSIAIAELMRLMVDVHHQTWDQAWSLTTRIFSYTNHTLMPEALETWPVAMIENLLPRHMQIIYEINHRFLLQVMHQFPGDGELLQRLSIIDERNGRHVRMSHLAIIGSHTVNGVAALHTELMKRTIFADFERVSPGKIINITNGVTPRRWLNQANPGLAGLITERIGNGWLTDLDQLKRLREYADEARFQQQFRAVKLANKERLAGLISKRLGIEVDPASLFDIHIKRIHEYKRQMLNVLHVITLYNRIRSGVHSDFVPRTVIFAGKAAPGYAMAKLIIRLINDVADIVNNDQQVGGKLKLVFIPNYDVSNAEQIVPAADLSEQISTAGTEASGTGNMKLSLNGALTIGTLDGANIEIRDEAGTDNFFLFGLTTDEIETLHRQGYDPMGYYNGNAELKQALGMIASGYFCPDDAGRYQDIVDELLGRDRFLVLADYASYVACQDKVRELFRDQNEWTRRAILNVAAMGKFSSDRTIREYAERIWHVAPIEPTGKIDIP
;
A
#
# COMPACT_ATOMS: atom_id res chain seq x y z
N MET A 1 -16.61 -30.85 -35.33
CA MET A 1 -17.57 -30.14 -34.44
C MET A 1 -17.90 -28.81 -35.08
N ARG A 2 -19.18 -28.42 -35.13
CA ARG A 2 -19.61 -27.13 -35.70
C ARG A 2 -18.85 -26.00 -34.99
N SER A 3 -18.11 -25.20 -35.75
CA SER A 3 -17.59 -23.89 -35.31
C SER A 3 -18.74 -23.15 -34.63
N LYS A 4 -18.71 -23.01 -33.31
CA LYS A 4 -19.65 -22.13 -32.61
C LYS A 4 -19.40 -20.74 -33.19
N ALA A 5 -20.37 -20.19 -33.91
CA ALA A 5 -20.25 -18.84 -34.42
C ALA A 5 -19.96 -17.92 -33.23
N THR A 6 -18.81 -17.25 -33.25
CA THR A 6 -18.50 -16.20 -32.27
C THR A 6 -19.56 -15.12 -32.46
N PRO A 7 -20.31 -14.74 -31.41
CA PRO A 7 -21.27 -13.64 -31.51
C PRO A 7 -20.58 -12.40 -32.08
N GLN A 8 -21.18 -11.75 -33.07
CA GLN A 8 -20.68 -10.46 -33.56
C GLN A 8 -20.94 -9.41 -32.46
N HIS A 9 -19.85 -8.92 -31.86
CA HIS A 9 -19.90 -7.91 -30.80
C HIS A 9 -20.09 -6.51 -31.39
N ARG A 10 -21.05 -5.74 -30.89
CA ARG A 10 -21.16 -4.31 -31.22
C ARG A 10 -20.11 -3.58 -30.37
N ASN A 11 -19.09 -3.01 -31.02
CA ASN A 11 -18.03 -2.27 -30.33
C ASN A 11 -18.64 -1.09 -29.53
N ALA A 12 -18.29 -0.97 -28.24
CA ALA A 12 -18.82 0.06 -27.36
C ALA A 12 -18.46 1.49 -27.80
N GLY A 13 -17.43 1.68 -28.65
CA GLY A 13 -17.04 2.97 -29.24
C GLY A 13 -16.45 3.96 -28.21
N MET A 14 -15.46 4.77 -28.58
CA MET A 14 -14.78 5.67 -27.63
C MET A 14 -15.17 7.15 -27.79
N HIS A 15 -15.94 7.49 -28.82
CA HIS A 15 -16.42 8.84 -29.08
C HIS A 15 -17.65 9.17 -28.22
N LYS A 16 -17.93 10.45 -28.06
CA LYS A 16 -18.96 10.98 -27.17
C LYS A 16 -20.35 10.39 -27.45
N GLU A 17 -20.77 10.31 -28.71
CA GLU A 17 -22.12 9.84 -29.09
C GLU A 17 -22.32 8.37 -28.69
N ALA A 18 -21.32 7.51 -28.88
CA ALA A 18 -21.39 6.12 -28.43
C ALA A 18 -21.40 5.98 -26.90
N ILE A 19 -20.75 6.90 -26.18
CA ILE A 19 -20.80 6.95 -24.71
C ILE A 19 -22.21 7.36 -24.26
N GLU A 20 -22.80 8.37 -24.90
CA GLU A 20 -24.17 8.81 -24.61
C GLU A 20 -25.20 7.70 -24.86
N ASP A 21 -25.11 7.00 -25.99
CA ASP A 21 -25.95 5.83 -26.29
C ASP A 21 -25.81 4.76 -25.20
N SER A 22 -24.59 4.46 -24.75
CA SER A 22 -24.33 3.48 -23.69
C SER A 22 -24.92 3.91 -22.34
N LEU A 23 -24.82 5.20 -22.00
CA LEU A 23 -25.39 5.77 -20.78
C LEU A 23 -26.92 5.62 -20.78
N VAL A 24 -27.57 5.95 -21.91
CA VAL A 24 -29.03 5.80 -22.06
C VAL A 24 -29.44 4.33 -22.00
N ASP A 25 -28.70 3.44 -22.65
CA ASP A 25 -28.96 2.00 -22.64
C ASP A 25 -28.85 1.43 -21.21
N HIS A 26 -27.81 1.77 -20.46
CA HIS A 26 -27.68 1.31 -19.07
C HIS A 26 -28.76 1.91 -18.16
N LEU A 27 -29.15 3.17 -18.37
CA LEU A 27 -30.23 3.80 -17.62
C LEU A 27 -31.55 3.02 -17.76
N ILE A 28 -31.88 2.62 -18.99
CA ILE A 28 -33.10 1.88 -19.31
C ILE A 28 -32.98 0.40 -18.92
N TYR A 29 -31.95 -0.30 -19.40
CA TYR A 29 -31.88 -1.76 -19.32
C TYR A 29 -31.20 -2.28 -18.06
N THR A 30 -30.31 -1.51 -17.44
CA THR A 30 -29.64 -1.94 -16.19
C THR A 30 -30.34 -1.37 -14.96
N SER A 31 -30.67 -0.08 -14.98
CA SER A 31 -31.30 0.59 -13.84
C SER A 31 -32.83 0.60 -13.88
N SER A 32 -33.45 0.35 -15.04
CA SER A 32 -34.92 0.42 -15.23
C SER A 32 -35.50 1.77 -14.81
N LYS A 33 -34.81 2.87 -15.16
CA LYS A 33 -35.21 4.24 -14.79
C LYS A 33 -35.31 5.14 -16.02
N TYR A 34 -36.08 6.22 -15.87
CA TYR A 34 -36.02 7.39 -16.76
C TYR A 34 -35.10 8.45 -16.15
N HIS A 35 -34.65 9.39 -16.98
CA HIS A 35 -33.80 10.50 -16.57
C HIS A 35 -34.36 11.26 -15.36
N THR A 36 -35.68 11.48 -15.32
CA THR A 36 -36.38 12.21 -14.26
C THR A 36 -36.34 11.53 -12.88
N ASP A 37 -36.17 10.21 -12.84
CA ASP A 37 -36.22 9.40 -11.61
C ASP A 37 -34.83 8.90 -11.16
N ALA A 38 -33.80 9.16 -11.96
CA ALA A 38 -32.44 8.70 -11.72
C ALA A 38 -31.75 9.56 -10.65
N THR A 39 -31.28 8.92 -9.59
CA THR A 39 -30.47 9.54 -8.54
C THR A 39 -29.02 9.67 -8.99
N THR A 40 -28.22 10.48 -8.29
CA THR A 40 -26.77 10.57 -8.54
C THR A 40 -26.07 9.21 -8.40
N PHE A 41 -26.57 8.33 -7.52
CA PHE A 41 -26.06 6.97 -7.40
C PHE A 41 -26.35 6.11 -8.64
N ASP A 42 -27.55 6.23 -9.23
CA ASP A 42 -27.87 5.54 -10.48
C ASP A 42 -26.93 6.02 -11.59
N TRP A 43 -26.74 7.34 -11.71
CA TRP A 43 -25.83 7.93 -12.70
C TRP A 43 -24.37 7.48 -12.50
N PHE A 44 -23.91 7.34 -11.26
CA PHE A 44 -22.61 6.74 -10.96
C PHE A 44 -22.52 5.29 -11.46
N GLN A 45 -23.49 4.44 -11.11
CA GLN A 45 -23.49 3.04 -11.55
C GLN A 45 -23.50 2.94 -13.08
N ILE A 46 -24.37 3.69 -13.74
CA ILE A 46 -24.51 3.70 -15.20
C ILE A 46 -23.22 4.19 -15.88
N THR A 47 -22.60 5.24 -15.36
CA THR A 47 -21.33 5.76 -15.88
C THR A 47 -20.21 4.74 -15.69
N ALA A 48 -20.13 4.11 -14.51
CA ALA A 48 -19.14 3.07 -14.23
C ALA A 48 -19.30 1.86 -15.15
N LEU A 49 -20.53 1.39 -15.38
CA LEU A 49 -20.82 0.29 -16.30
C LEU A 49 -20.47 0.65 -17.75
N THR A 50 -20.80 1.87 -18.18
CA THR A 50 -20.46 2.41 -19.51
C THR A 50 -18.95 2.40 -19.75
N VAL A 51 -18.16 2.80 -18.76
CA VAL A 51 -16.68 2.76 -18.83
C VAL A 51 -16.18 1.32 -18.77
N ARG A 52 -16.77 0.49 -17.91
CA ARG A 52 -16.40 -0.92 -17.74
C ARG A 52 -16.60 -1.74 -19.02
N ASP A 53 -17.64 -1.50 -19.78
CA ASP A 53 -17.90 -2.26 -21.01
C ASP A 53 -16.75 -2.09 -22.02
N ARG A 54 -16.20 -0.87 -22.14
CA ARG A 54 -15.00 -0.57 -22.95
C ARG A 54 -13.73 -1.22 -22.41
N LEU A 55 -13.62 -1.40 -21.08
CA LEU A 55 -12.54 -2.13 -20.45
C LEU A 55 -12.63 -3.64 -20.71
N VAL A 56 -13.84 -4.20 -20.67
CA VAL A 56 -14.07 -5.64 -20.83
C VAL A 56 -13.66 -6.11 -22.22
N GLU A 57 -13.98 -5.37 -23.28
CA GLU A 57 -13.54 -5.68 -24.64
C GLU A 57 -12.01 -5.85 -24.70
N ARG A 58 -11.27 -4.83 -24.21
CA ARG A 58 -9.81 -4.81 -24.16
C ARG A 58 -9.23 -5.86 -23.21
N TRP A 59 -9.92 -6.15 -22.12
CA TRP A 59 -9.54 -7.18 -21.17
C TRP A 59 -9.61 -8.56 -21.80
N MET A 60 -10.69 -8.86 -22.53
CA MET A 60 -10.84 -10.11 -23.26
C MET A 60 -9.75 -10.28 -24.32
N GLU A 61 -9.48 -9.23 -25.10
CA GLU A 61 -8.38 -9.21 -26.09
C GLU A 61 -7.02 -9.45 -25.43
N THR A 62 -6.75 -8.78 -24.31
CA THR A 62 -5.51 -8.94 -23.53
C THR A 62 -5.35 -10.38 -23.05
N MET A 63 -6.40 -10.96 -22.45
CA MET A 63 -6.37 -12.33 -21.94
C MET A 63 -6.17 -13.32 -23.09
N GLN A 64 -6.90 -13.16 -24.20
CA GLN A 64 -6.78 -14.00 -25.38
C GLN A 64 -5.35 -13.97 -25.94
N ARG A 65 -4.77 -12.77 -26.09
CA ARG A 65 -3.38 -12.57 -26.51
C ARG A 65 -2.39 -13.32 -25.62
N TYR A 66 -2.55 -13.25 -24.30
CA TYR A 66 -1.69 -13.98 -23.37
C TYR A 66 -1.85 -15.51 -23.44
N TYR A 67 -3.02 -16.01 -23.86
CA TYR A 67 -3.24 -17.46 -24.05
C TYR A 67 -2.69 -17.95 -25.39
N GLU A 68 -2.93 -17.20 -26.48
CA GLU A 68 -2.48 -17.56 -27.83
C GLU A 68 -0.96 -17.53 -27.96
N GLN A 69 -0.30 -16.54 -27.34
CA GLN A 69 1.15 -16.42 -27.35
C GLN A 69 1.85 -17.24 -26.25
N ASP A 70 1.09 -17.90 -25.37
CA ASP A 70 1.60 -18.77 -24.30
C ASP A 70 2.74 -18.15 -23.47
N VAL A 71 2.49 -16.92 -23.01
CA VAL A 71 3.51 -16.05 -22.41
C VAL A 71 3.82 -16.42 -20.95
N LYS A 72 5.04 -16.10 -20.49
CA LYS A 72 5.37 -16.11 -19.06
C LYS A 72 4.56 -15.04 -18.34
N ARG A 73 3.95 -15.39 -17.21
CA ARG A 73 3.09 -14.47 -16.44
C ARG A 73 3.65 -14.22 -15.05
N THR A 74 3.58 -12.96 -14.62
CA THR A 74 3.89 -12.54 -13.26
C THR A 74 2.63 -12.64 -12.39
N TYR A 75 2.79 -13.22 -11.20
CA TYR A 75 1.76 -13.33 -10.18
C TYR A 75 2.20 -12.57 -8.94
N TYR A 76 1.52 -11.46 -8.65
CA TYR A 76 1.86 -10.60 -7.52
C TYR A 76 0.93 -10.92 -6.34
N LEU A 77 1.46 -11.61 -5.33
CA LEU A 77 0.69 -12.01 -4.15
C LEU A 77 0.81 -10.95 -3.07
N SER A 78 -0.30 -10.32 -2.72
CA SER A 78 -0.36 -9.37 -1.62
C SER A 78 -1.64 -9.50 -0.82
N LEU A 79 -1.50 -9.36 0.50
CA LEU A 79 -2.64 -9.34 1.41
C LEU A 79 -3.45 -8.03 1.28
N GLU A 80 -2.88 -6.98 0.68
CA GLU A 80 -3.58 -5.70 0.49
C GLU A 80 -3.33 -5.07 -0.88
N PHE A 81 -4.39 -4.44 -1.42
CA PHE A 81 -4.37 -3.61 -2.62
C PHE A 81 -5.14 -2.31 -2.36
N LEU A 82 -4.43 -1.22 -2.06
CA LEU A 82 -5.07 0.07 -1.77
C LEU A 82 -5.36 0.81 -3.10
N MET A 83 -6.38 0.35 -3.84
CA MET A 83 -6.68 0.80 -5.21
C MET A 83 -7.19 2.25 -5.28
N GLY A 84 -8.02 2.66 -4.33
CA GLY A 84 -8.79 3.91 -4.38
C GLY A 84 -10.02 3.79 -5.30
N ARG A 85 -10.60 4.93 -5.68
CA ARG A 85 -11.68 5.01 -6.69
C ARG A 85 -11.18 4.60 -8.09
N THR A 86 -12.01 3.89 -8.85
CA THR A 86 -11.65 3.31 -10.15
C THR A 86 -12.19 4.13 -11.32
N LEU A 87 -13.33 4.81 -11.21
CA LEU A 87 -13.98 5.49 -12.33
C LEU A 87 -13.06 6.49 -13.05
N GLY A 88 -12.55 7.47 -12.31
CA GLY A 88 -11.65 8.49 -12.87
C GLY A 88 -10.36 7.88 -13.44
N ASN A 89 -9.81 6.87 -12.78
CA ASN A 89 -8.60 6.20 -13.24
C ASN A 89 -8.82 5.39 -14.52
N ALA A 90 -9.95 4.69 -14.63
CA ALA A 90 -10.32 3.94 -15.82
C ALA A 90 -10.53 4.88 -17.02
N MET A 91 -11.26 5.98 -16.83
CA MET A 91 -11.51 6.99 -17.85
C MET A 91 -10.20 7.63 -18.35
N LEU A 92 -9.31 7.99 -17.41
CA LEU A 92 -7.99 8.54 -17.72
C LEU A 92 -7.14 7.53 -18.52
N ASN A 93 -7.04 6.29 -18.04
CA ASN A 93 -6.20 5.28 -18.69
C ASN A 93 -6.75 4.87 -20.07
N LEU A 94 -8.06 4.98 -20.30
CA LEU A 94 -8.70 4.78 -21.60
C LEU A 94 -8.62 5.99 -22.55
N GLY A 95 -8.31 7.18 -22.04
CA GLY A 95 -8.31 8.42 -22.82
C GLY A 95 -9.72 8.92 -23.19
N ILE A 96 -10.73 8.64 -22.35
CA ILE A 96 -12.15 9.00 -22.62
C ILE A 96 -12.73 10.00 -21.61
N GLU A 97 -11.89 10.57 -20.74
CA GLU A 97 -12.34 11.44 -19.65
C GLU A 97 -13.18 12.62 -20.16
N GLU A 98 -12.67 13.34 -21.16
CA GLU A 98 -13.35 14.51 -21.71
C GLU A 98 -14.64 14.14 -22.46
N GLN A 99 -14.65 13.03 -23.18
CA GLN A 99 -15.81 12.54 -23.93
C GLN A 99 -16.93 12.13 -22.96
N CYS A 100 -16.60 11.43 -21.87
CA CYS A 100 -17.55 11.09 -20.83
C CYS A 100 -18.08 12.32 -20.09
N LYS A 101 -17.21 13.28 -19.73
CA LYS A 101 -17.65 14.55 -19.11
C LYS A 101 -18.60 15.32 -20.02
N ALA A 102 -18.28 15.43 -21.31
CA ALA A 102 -19.13 16.10 -22.28
C ALA A 102 -20.49 15.42 -22.46
N ALA A 103 -20.53 14.07 -22.53
CA ALA A 103 -21.78 13.32 -22.62
C ALA A 103 -22.65 13.51 -21.37
N LEU A 104 -22.07 13.42 -20.17
CA LEU A 104 -22.79 13.67 -18.92
C LEU A 104 -23.32 15.12 -18.84
N TYR A 105 -22.52 16.09 -19.28
CA TYR A 105 -22.91 17.50 -19.28
C TYR A 105 -24.13 17.77 -20.18
N GLU A 106 -24.18 17.17 -21.37
CA GLU A 106 -25.34 17.31 -22.26
C GLU A 106 -26.61 16.64 -21.71
N LEU A 107 -26.45 15.62 -20.86
CA LEU A 107 -27.53 15.03 -20.07
C LEU A 107 -27.87 15.85 -18.81
N GLY A 108 -27.23 17.02 -18.61
CA GLY A 108 -27.48 17.91 -17.48
C GLY A 108 -26.84 17.46 -16.17
N LEU A 109 -25.75 16.70 -16.22
CA LEU A 109 -25.08 16.11 -15.06
C LEU A 109 -23.67 16.66 -14.88
N GLU A 110 -23.23 16.80 -13.63
CA GLU A 110 -21.85 17.15 -13.29
C GLU A 110 -21.06 15.89 -12.93
N PHE A 111 -19.94 15.66 -13.62
CA PHE A 111 -19.09 14.49 -13.40
C PHE A 111 -18.50 14.47 -11.98
N GLU A 112 -18.13 15.63 -11.45
CA GLU A 112 -17.55 15.76 -10.11
C GLU A 112 -18.54 15.25 -9.05
N ALA A 113 -19.82 15.61 -9.17
CA ALA A 113 -20.87 15.12 -8.27
C ALA A 113 -21.08 13.60 -8.38
N ILE A 114 -20.97 13.04 -9.59
CA ILE A 114 -21.09 11.61 -9.85
C ILE A 114 -19.89 10.83 -9.31
N SER A 115 -18.67 11.29 -9.59
CA SER A 115 -17.43 10.61 -9.20
C SER A 115 -17.24 10.57 -7.68
N GLU A 116 -17.76 11.55 -6.95
CA GLU A 116 -17.73 11.58 -5.49
C GLU A 116 -18.64 10.53 -4.83
N ILE A 117 -19.60 9.95 -5.56
CA ILE A 117 -20.43 8.85 -5.05
C ILE A 117 -19.63 7.55 -4.90
N GLU A 118 -18.59 7.36 -5.72
CA GLU A 118 -17.76 6.16 -5.64
C GLU A 118 -17.09 6.04 -4.27
N THR A 119 -17.17 4.87 -3.66
CA THR A 119 -16.43 4.54 -2.44
C THR A 119 -15.06 4.00 -2.79
N ASP A 120 -14.03 4.36 -2.02
CA ASP A 120 -12.71 3.73 -2.14
C ASP A 120 -12.84 2.22 -1.90
N ALA A 121 -12.16 1.42 -2.73
CA ALA A 121 -12.08 -0.01 -2.49
C ALA A 121 -11.32 -0.28 -1.18
N ALA A 122 -12.02 -0.79 -0.17
CA ALA A 122 -11.47 -1.02 1.17
C ALA A 122 -10.66 -2.33 1.21
N LEU A 123 -9.58 -2.37 0.43
CA LEU A 123 -8.75 -3.56 0.18
C LEU A 123 -7.31 -3.40 0.68
N GLY A 124 -6.98 -2.29 1.34
CA GLY A 124 -5.65 -2.06 1.89
C GLY A 124 -5.63 -1.04 3.01
N ASN A 125 -4.47 -0.88 3.64
CA ASN A 125 -4.26 0.04 4.75
C ASN A 125 -3.20 1.11 4.43
N GLY A 126 -2.02 0.70 3.97
CA GLY A 126 -0.85 1.57 3.97
C GLY A 126 0.00 1.58 2.70
N GLY A 127 1.28 1.89 2.89
CA GLY A 127 2.25 2.01 1.80
C GLY A 127 2.46 0.73 1.01
N LEU A 128 2.39 -0.45 1.65
CA LEU A 128 2.53 -1.75 1.01
C LEU A 128 1.38 -2.01 0.03
N GLY A 129 0.13 -1.86 0.46
CA GLY A 129 -1.04 -2.00 -0.41
C GLY A 129 -1.10 -0.94 -1.50
N ARG A 130 -0.64 0.28 -1.23
CA ARG A 130 -0.59 1.35 -2.25
C ARG A 130 0.49 1.10 -3.29
N LEU A 131 1.62 0.53 -2.89
CA LEU A 131 2.68 0.09 -3.78
C LEU A 131 2.18 -1.01 -4.71
N ALA A 132 1.52 -2.04 -4.17
CA ALA A 132 0.91 -3.12 -4.95
C ALA A 132 -0.06 -2.57 -6.02
N ALA A 133 -0.90 -1.60 -5.66
CA ALA A 133 -1.80 -0.93 -6.61
C ALA A 133 -1.05 -0.12 -7.69
N CYS A 134 0.03 0.61 -7.34
CA CYS A 134 0.87 1.30 -8.33
C CYS A 134 1.57 0.31 -9.28
N PHE A 135 1.99 -0.84 -8.76
CA PHE A 135 2.65 -1.90 -9.53
C PHE A 135 1.72 -2.57 -10.52
N LEU A 136 0.46 -2.85 -10.15
CA LEU A 136 -0.53 -3.38 -11.09
C LEU A 136 -0.80 -2.42 -12.26
N ASP A 137 -0.96 -1.12 -11.98
CA ASP A 137 -1.13 -0.08 -13.01
C ASP A 137 0.10 0.03 -13.92
N SER A 138 1.30 -0.06 -13.36
CA SER A 138 2.55 0.02 -14.14
C SER A 138 2.80 -1.23 -14.98
N MET A 139 2.50 -2.42 -14.45
CA MET A 139 2.56 -3.66 -15.23
C MET A 139 1.58 -3.65 -16.40
N ALA A 140 0.37 -3.10 -16.21
CA ALA A 140 -0.58 -2.93 -17.30
C ALA A 140 -0.11 -1.87 -18.32
N THR A 141 0.44 -0.74 -17.85
CA THR A 141 0.96 0.34 -18.72
C THR A 141 2.18 -0.10 -19.55
N LEU A 142 3.02 -0.99 -19.00
CA LEU A 142 4.19 -1.56 -19.67
C LEU A 142 3.86 -2.84 -20.47
N ASP A 143 2.58 -3.13 -20.69
CA ASP A 143 2.10 -4.29 -21.45
C ASP A 143 2.63 -5.65 -20.91
N LEU A 144 2.93 -5.73 -19.60
CA LEU A 144 3.47 -6.93 -18.97
C LEU A 144 2.33 -7.88 -18.54
N PRO A 145 2.41 -9.19 -18.88
CA PRO A 145 1.43 -10.17 -18.45
C PRO A 145 1.41 -10.37 -16.94
N CYS A 146 0.37 -9.87 -16.26
CA CYS A 146 0.29 -9.88 -14.81
C CYS A 146 -1.08 -10.29 -14.27
N TYR A 147 -1.06 -10.96 -13.12
CA TYR A 147 -2.19 -11.11 -12.20
C TYR A 147 -1.83 -10.61 -10.80
N GLY A 148 -2.67 -9.74 -10.23
CA GLY A 148 -2.66 -9.45 -8.79
C GLY A 148 -3.52 -10.45 -8.04
N TYR A 149 -3.03 -11.02 -6.94
CA TYR A 149 -3.76 -11.97 -6.10
C TYR A 149 -3.87 -11.48 -4.66
N GLY A 150 -5.10 -11.43 -4.13
CA GLY A 150 -5.39 -11.03 -2.76
C GLY A 150 -6.74 -11.55 -2.25
N ILE A 151 -7.25 -10.92 -1.18
CA ILE A 151 -8.54 -11.26 -0.56
C ILE A 151 -9.57 -10.17 -0.87
N ARG A 152 -10.82 -10.56 -1.11
CA ARG A 152 -11.94 -9.63 -1.28
C ARG A 152 -12.55 -9.30 0.07
N TYR A 153 -11.99 -8.32 0.79
CA TYR A 153 -12.50 -7.91 2.10
C TYR A 153 -13.84 -7.19 2.00
N GLU A 154 -14.81 -7.61 2.81
CA GLU A 154 -16.14 -6.98 2.84
C GLU A 154 -16.16 -5.63 3.54
N TYR A 155 -15.35 -5.47 4.58
CA TYR A 155 -15.36 -4.29 5.47
C TYR A 155 -14.01 -3.58 5.57
N GLY A 156 -13.05 -3.96 4.71
CA GLY A 156 -11.67 -3.47 4.74
C GLY A 156 -11.03 -3.55 6.11
N MET A 157 -10.22 -2.55 6.46
CA MET A 157 -9.64 -2.46 7.80
C MET A 157 -10.64 -1.78 8.76
N PHE A 158 -10.95 -0.51 8.53
CA PHE A 158 -12.04 0.26 9.13
C PHE A 158 -12.12 1.66 8.49
N ARG A 159 -13.29 2.28 8.60
CA ARG A 159 -13.51 3.70 8.38
C ARG A 159 -13.27 4.45 9.68
N GLN A 160 -12.43 5.48 9.63
CA GLN A 160 -12.08 6.29 10.78
C GLN A 160 -13.06 7.46 10.92
N SER A 161 -13.53 7.72 12.12
CA SER A 161 -14.09 9.01 12.51
C SER A 161 -13.29 9.56 13.71
N ILE A 162 -13.42 10.86 13.96
CA ILE A 162 -12.84 11.50 15.14
C ILE A 162 -14.00 12.02 15.97
N GLU A 163 -14.20 11.43 17.15
CA GLU A 163 -15.25 11.81 18.09
C GLU A 163 -14.60 12.29 19.38
N ASN A 164 -14.86 13.54 19.78
CA ASN A 164 -14.20 14.17 20.93
C ASN A 164 -12.67 13.95 20.87
N GLY A 165 -12.06 14.27 19.72
CA GLY A 165 -10.62 14.10 19.46
C GLY A 165 -10.09 12.67 19.41
N ILE A 166 -10.91 11.64 19.64
CA ILE A 166 -10.50 10.25 19.69
C ILE A 166 -10.82 9.54 18.37
N GLN A 167 -9.91 8.68 17.91
CA GLN A 167 -10.19 7.78 16.80
C GLN A 167 -11.26 6.73 17.17
N MET A 168 -12.33 6.72 16.40
CA MET A 168 -13.35 5.67 16.42
C MET A 168 -13.30 4.84 15.13
N GLU A 169 -13.39 3.53 15.29
CA GLU A 169 -13.37 2.56 14.20
C GLU A 169 -14.79 2.11 13.83
N HIS A 170 -15.17 2.30 12.56
CA HIS A 170 -16.43 1.78 12.01
C HIS A 170 -16.15 0.80 10.86
N PRO A 171 -17.04 -0.17 10.59
CA PRO A 171 -16.91 -1.03 9.41
C PRO A 171 -16.91 -0.21 8.11
N ASP A 172 -16.00 -0.52 7.18
CA ASP A 172 -15.93 0.15 5.88
C ASP A 172 -16.82 -0.56 4.87
N ASN A 173 -18.11 -0.22 4.85
CA ASN A 173 -19.16 -0.88 4.05
C ASN A 173 -19.11 -0.53 2.55
N TRP A 174 -17.95 -0.61 1.91
CA TRP A 174 -17.74 -0.20 0.52
C TRP A 174 -18.55 -1.03 -0.50
N LEU A 175 -18.92 -2.26 -0.15
CA LEU A 175 -19.75 -3.16 -0.99
C LEU A 175 -21.26 -3.05 -0.76
N ARG A 176 -21.72 -2.15 0.12
CA ARG A 176 -23.14 -2.07 0.53
C ARG A 176 -24.11 -2.00 -0.65
N TYR A 177 -23.72 -1.28 -1.71
CA TYR A 177 -24.54 -1.09 -2.91
C TYR A 177 -23.97 -1.84 -4.12
N GLY A 178 -23.14 -2.86 -3.89
CA GLY A 178 -22.38 -3.55 -4.92
C GLY A 178 -21.15 -2.77 -5.37
N ASN A 179 -20.34 -3.42 -6.22
CA ASN A 179 -19.18 -2.84 -6.85
C ASN A 179 -19.31 -3.06 -8.37
N PRO A 180 -19.44 -2.01 -9.19
CA PRO A 180 -19.64 -2.18 -10.62
C PRO A 180 -18.41 -2.78 -11.31
N TRP A 181 -17.22 -2.71 -10.71
CA TRP A 181 -15.96 -3.09 -11.37
C TRP A 181 -15.60 -4.58 -11.24
N GLU A 182 -16.29 -5.35 -10.40
CA GLU A 182 -15.95 -6.75 -10.16
C GLU A 182 -16.82 -7.73 -10.96
N PHE A 183 -16.20 -8.84 -11.37
CA PHE A 183 -16.87 -9.96 -12.02
C PHE A 183 -16.77 -11.19 -11.10
N PRO A 184 -17.87 -11.62 -10.46
CA PRO A 184 -17.88 -12.88 -9.73
C PRO A 184 -17.64 -14.05 -10.70
N ARG A 185 -16.79 -15.00 -10.30
CA ARG A 185 -16.45 -16.21 -11.06
C ARG A 185 -16.87 -17.46 -10.27
N PRO A 186 -18.18 -17.76 -10.15
CA PRO A 186 -18.65 -18.94 -9.42
C PRO A 186 -18.13 -20.26 -10.01
N GLU A 187 -17.74 -20.27 -11.29
CA GLU A 187 -17.08 -21.39 -11.96
C GLU A 187 -15.62 -21.62 -11.52
N LEU A 188 -15.01 -20.64 -10.84
CA LEU A 188 -13.65 -20.73 -10.28
C LEU A 188 -13.74 -20.79 -8.75
N LEU A 189 -13.97 -22.01 -8.27
CA LEU A 189 -14.17 -22.30 -6.86
C LEU A 189 -13.16 -23.37 -6.41
N TYR A 190 -12.26 -23.00 -5.49
CA TYR A 190 -11.18 -23.88 -5.02
C TYR A 190 -11.36 -24.25 -3.55
N PRO A 191 -11.25 -25.54 -3.17
CA PRO A 191 -11.30 -25.95 -1.77
C PRO A 191 -10.00 -25.58 -1.05
N VAL A 192 -10.12 -24.99 0.13
CA VAL A 192 -9.03 -24.67 1.05
C VAL A 192 -9.28 -25.43 2.35
N LYS A 193 -8.29 -26.23 2.75
CA LYS A 193 -8.37 -27.13 3.89
C LYS A 193 -7.70 -26.54 5.13
N PHE A 194 -8.27 -26.74 6.30
CA PHE A 194 -7.68 -26.41 7.59
C PHE A 194 -7.75 -27.61 8.55
N HIS A 195 -6.97 -27.56 9.62
CA HIS A 195 -7.00 -28.56 10.69
C HIS A 195 -6.73 -29.99 10.20
N GLY A 196 -7.37 -31.00 10.79
CA GLY A 196 -7.20 -32.41 10.40
C GLY A 196 -5.87 -33.04 10.79
N CYS A 197 -5.53 -34.14 10.14
CA CYS A 197 -4.34 -34.93 10.45
C CYS A 197 -3.67 -35.52 9.21
N VAL A 198 -2.39 -35.89 9.34
CA VAL A 198 -1.61 -36.50 8.25
C VAL A 198 -1.53 -38.00 8.46
N VAL A 199 -1.98 -38.77 7.47
CA VAL A 199 -1.86 -40.22 7.42
C VAL A 199 -0.79 -40.62 6.41
N GLU A 200 0.18 -41.41 6.86
CA GLU A 200 1.22 -41.98 6.02
C GLU A 200 0.79 -43.35 5.48
N TYR A 201 1.06 -43.60 4.20
CA TYR A 201 0.85 -44.90 3.60
C TYR A 201 1.91 -45.19 2.54
N LYS A 202 2.21 -46.47 2.32
CA LYS A 202 3.06 -46.91 1.22
C LYS A 202 2.19 -47.15 -0.01
N HIS A 203 2.47 -46.41 -1.08
CA HIS A 203 1.79 -46.61 -2.36
C HIS A 203 2.30 -47.89 -3.05
N GLU A 204 1.58 -48.39 -4.05
CA GLU A 204 1.92 -49.62 -4.80
C GLU A 204 3.33 -49.62 -5.41
N ASN A 205 3.94 -48.45 -5.61
CA ASN A 205 5.30 -48.27 -6.11
C ASN A 205 6.37 -48.24 -5.00
N GLY A 206 5.98 -48.53 -3.75
CA GLY A 206 6.86 -48.56 -2.58
C GLY A 206 7.20 -47.19 -1.97
N LEU A 207 6.77 -46.09 -2.59
CA LEU A 207 7.03 -44.73 -2.08
C LEU A 207 6.10 -44.38 -0.92
N LEU A 208 6.66 -43.77 0.12
CA LEU A 208 5.90 -43.21 1.23
C LEU A 208 5.15 -41.97 0.74
N ARG A 209 3.83 -41.97 0.92
CA ARG A 209 2.96 -40.84 0.60
C ARG A 209 2.22 -40.37 1.84
N HIS A 210 1.87 -39.10 1.84
CA HIS A 210 1.16 -38.44 2.93
C HIS A 210 -0.21 -38.00 2.42
N HIS A 211 -1.27 -38.32 3.16
CA HIS A 211 -2.61 -37.82 2.92
C HIS A 211 -3.04 -36.93 4.08
N TRP A 212 -3.48 -35.72 3.77
CA TRP A 212 -4.06 -34.81 4.74
C TRP A 212 -5.58 -34.97 4.73
N VAL A 213 -6.12 -35.51 5.83
CA VAL A 213 -7.50 -35.95 5.98
C VAL A 213 -8.16 -35.32 7.21
N ASP A 214 -9.48 -35.49 7.32
CA ASP A 214 -10.32 -34.96 8.42
C ASP A 214 -10.22 -33.44 8.58
N THR A 215 -10.21 -32.73 7.45
CA THR A 215 -10.03 -31.27 7.38
C THR A 215 -11.34 -30.49 7.44
N ASP A 216 -11.24 -29.25 7.90
CA ASP A 216 -12.29 -28.23 7.77
C ASP A 216 -12.11 -27.49 6.44
N ASP A 217 -13.09 -27.62 5.56
CA ASP A 217 -13.00 -27.15 4.17
C ASP A 217 -13.81 -25.88 3.94
N VAL A 218 -13.13 -24.83 3.44
CA VAL A 218 -13.72 -23.57 2.99
C VAL A 218 -13.53 -23.42 1.49
N MET A 219 -14.52 -22.89 0.78
CA MET A 219 -14.42 -22.65 -0.66
C MET A 219 -13.95 -21.23 -0.94
N ALA A 220 -12.94 -21.07 -1.80
CA ALA A 220 -12.47 -19.78 -2.29
C ALA A 220 -13.07 -19.48 -3.66
N MET A 221 -13.97 -18.49 -3.74
CA MET A 221 -14.56 -18.02 -4.99
C MET A 221 -13.79 -16.82 -5.52
N ALA A 222 -13.43 -16.84 -6.81
CA ALA A 222 -12.75 -15.72 -7.45
C ALA A 222 -13.71 -14.55 -7.76
N TYR A 223 -13.19 -13.34 -7.58
CA TYR A 223 -13.74 -12.09 -8.12
C TYR A 223 -12.64 -11.40 -8.92
N ASP A 224 -12.91 -11.10 -10.18
CA ASP A 224 -11.97 -10.46 -11.10
C ASP A 224 -12.28 -8.97 -11.24
N THR A 225 -11.26 -8.12 -11.15
CA THR A 225 -11.33 -6.68 -11.40
C THR A 225 -10.33 -6.32 -12.49
N PRO A 226 -10.77 -5.68 -13.60
CA PRO A 226 -9.86 -5.25 -14.67
C PRO A 226 -8.96 -4.12 -14.19
N VAL A 227 -7.68 -4.17 -14.58
CA VAL A 227 -6.69 -3.12 -14.28
C VAL A 227 -6.16 -2.55 -15.60
N PRO A 228 -6.67 -1.38 -16.04
CA PRO A 228 -6.23 -0.79 -17.30
C PRO A 228 -4.85 -0.18 -17.20
N GLY A 229 -4.01 -0.41 -18.21
CA GLY A 229 -2.79 0.36 -18.45
C GLY A 229 -3.11 1.67 -19.16
N TYR A 230 -2.22 2.66 -19.00
CA TYR A 230 -2.37 3.95 -19.68
C TYR A 230 -2.36 3.79 -21.21
N GLY A 231 -3.31 4.43 -21.89
CA GLY A 231 -3.56 4.26 -23.33
C GLY A 231 -4.45 3.06 -23.68
N GLY A 232 -4.92 2.28 -22.70
CA GLY A 232 -5.92 1.24 -22.87
C GLY A 232 -5.49 0.04 -23.73
N LYS A 233 -4.19 -0.13 -24.02
CA LYS A 233 -3.67 -1.22 -24.86
C LYS A 233 -3.73 -2.58 -24.19
N THR A 234 -3.49 -2.57 -22.89
CA THR A 234 -3.45 -3.76 -22.04
C THR A 234 -4.33 -3.52 -20.83
N VAL A 235 -5.23 -4.46 -20.57
CA VAL A 235 -6.02 -4.49 -19.34
C VAL A 235 -5.67 -5.79 -18.63
N ASN A 236 -4.93 -5.70 -17.53
CA ASN A 236 -4.54 -6.85 -16.71
C ASN A 236 -5.67 -7.22 -15.73
N ASN A 237 -5.47 -8.28 -14.95
CA ASN A 237 -6.46 -8.77 -14.01
C ASN A 237 -5.97 -8.70 -12.55
N MET A 238 -6.80 -8.17 -11.66
CA MET A 238 -6.67 -8.39 -10.23
C MET A 238 -7.73 -9.41 -9.80
N ARG A 239 -7.30 -10.50 -9.17
CA ARG A 239 -8.17 -11.56 -8.66
C ARG A 239 -8.18 -11.55 -7.14
N LEU A 240 -9.37 -11.43 -6.57
CA LEU A 240 -9.60 -11.39 -5.14
C LEU A 240 -10.45 -12.59 -4.71
N TRP A 241 -10.04 -13.27 -3.65
CA TRP A 241 -10.73 -14.44 -3.14
C TRP A 241 -11.76 -14.07 -2.06
N ALA A 242 -13.00 -14.51 -2.25
CA ALA A 242 -14.04 -14.47 -1.23
C ALA A 242 -14.23 -15.86 -0.63
N ALA A 243 -14.27 -15.95 0.70
CA ALA A 243 -14.58 -17.20 1.38
C ALA A 243 -16.08 -17.49 1.27
N LYS A 244 -16.40 -18.73 0.91
CA LYS A 244 -17.76 -19.26 0.79
C LYS A 244 -17.84 -20.55 1.60
N SER A 245 -18.98 -20.75 2.24
CA SER A 245 -19.25 -22.02 2.92
C SER A 245 -19.24 -23.16 1.91
N SER A 246 -18.63 -24.29 2.28
CA SER A 246 -18.72 -25.54 1.51
C SER A 246 -20.13 -26.16 1.55
N ARG A 247 -20.99 -25.69 2.46
CA ARG A 247 -22.40 -26.06 2.59
C ARG A 247 -23.25 -24.80 2.71
N ASP A 248 -24.02 -24.48 1.67
CA ASP A 248 -24.78 -23.22 1.63
C ASP A 248 -25.85 -23.09 2.74
N PHE A 249 -26.33 -24.21 3.29
CA PHE A 249 -27.27 -24.28 4.42
C PHE A 249 -27.49 -25.73 4.92
N ASP A 250 -27.36 -26.04 6.22
CA ASP A 250 -27.75 -27.36 6.76
C ASP A 250 -29.21 -27.35 7.27
N LEU A 251 -30.13 -27.79 6.41
CA LEU A 251 -31.56 -27.89 6.71
C LEU A 251 -31.86 -28.75 7.96
N ARG A 252 -30.95 -29.63 8.39
CA ARG A 252 -31.20 -30.51 9.55
C ARG A 252 -31.19 -29.73 10.85
N TYR A 253 -30.22 -28.84 11.05
CA TYR A 253 -30.18 -27.97 12.24
C TYR A 253 -31.36 -26.98 12.24
N PHE A 254 -31.72 -26.47 11.06
CA PHE A 254 -32.87 -25.58 10.90
C PHE A 254 -34.20 -26.28 11.24
N ASN A 255 -34.43 -27.49 10.72
CA ASN A 255 -35.64 -28.27 10.99
C ASN A 255 -35.72 -28.77 12.45
N GLN A 256 -34.61 -28.79 13.18
CA GLN A 256 -34.55 -29.07 14.62
C GLN A 256 -34.76 -27.83 15.50
N GLY A 257 -35.01 -26.66 14.90
CA GLY A 257 -35.22 -25.39 15.61
C GLY A 257 -33.93 -24.72 16.11
N ASN A 258 -32.76 -25.23 15.74
CA ASN A 258 -31.46 -24.66 16.10
C ASN A 258 -30.96 -23.70 14.99
N TYR A 259 -31.65 -22.58 14.86
CA TYR A 259 -31.38 -21.58 13.82
C TYR A 259 -30.01 -20.92 13.93
N ILE A 260 -29.48 -20.76 15.16
CA ILE A 260 -28.18 -20.15 15.41
C ILE A 260 -27.07 -21.05 14.84
N GLN A 261 -27.12 -22.35 15.12
CA GLN A 261 -26.09 -23.28 14.66
C GLN A 261 -26.17 -23.56 13.16
N ALA A 262 -27.37 -23.53 12.58
CA ALA A 262 -27.56 -23.63 11.12
C ALA A 262 -26.86 -22.51 10.32
N VAL A 263 -26.56 -21.37 10.96
CA VAL A 263 -25.92 -20.19 10.35
C VAL A 263 -24.49 -19.96 10.87
N ALA A 264 -24.13 -20.54 12.03
CA ALA A 264 -22.82 -20.37 12.66
C ALA A 264 -21.65 -20.88 11.79
N ASP A 265 -21.74 -22.10 11.27
CA ASP A 265 -20.68 -22.72 10.46
C ASP A 265 -20.40 -21.93 9.16
N LYS A 266 -21.46 -21.37 8.57
CA LYS A 266 -21.38 -20.49 7.41
C LYS A 266 -20.66 -19.18 7.77
N ASN A 267 -21.05 -18.55 8.88
CA ASN A 267 -20.46 -17.30 9.34
C ASN A 267 -18.97 -17.46 9.68
N GLU A 268 -18.58 -18.57 10.29
CA GLU A 268 -17.18 -18.85 10.62
C GLU A 268 -16.32 -18.97 9.35
N SER A 269 -16.80 -19.70 8.35
CA SER A 269 -16.12 -19.85 7.07
C SER A 269 -15.96 -18.52 6.33
N GLU A 270 -17.02 -17.70 6.31
CA GLU A 270 -17.02 -16.41 5.61
C GLU A 270 -16.17 -15.34 6.32
N ASN A 271 -15.84 -15.49 7.62
CA ASN A 271 -15.03 -14.52 8.36
C ASN A 271 -13.63 -14.30 7.77
N LEU A 272 -13.08 -15.25 7.02
CA LEU A 272 -11.77 -15.15 6.37
C LEU A 272 -11.66 -13.98 5.39
N SER A 273 -12.76 -13.59 4.74
CA SER A 273 -12.77 -12.47 3.79
C SER A 273 -13.58 -11.26 4.29
N LYS A 274 -13.80 -11.12 5.60
CA LYS A 274 -14.55 -9.96 6.14
C LYS A 274 -13.68 -8.74 6.38
N VAL A 275 -12.63 -8.86 7.19
CA VAL A 275 -11.83 -7.73 7.69
C VAL A 275 -10.34 -7.94 7.37
N LEU A 276 -9.68 -6.88 6.94
CA LEU A 276 -8.23 -6.80 6.73
C LEU A 276 -7.52 -6.51 8.05
N TYR A 277 -6.46 -7.27 8.34
CA TYR A 277 -5.69 -7.17 9.59
C TYR A 277 -6.57 -7.18 10.85
N PRO A 278 -7.29 -8.30 11.11
CA PRO A 278 -8.04 -8.45 12.35
C PRO A 278 -7.11 -8.26 13.55
N ASN A 279 -7.63 -7.73 14.65
CA ASN A 279 -6.84 -7.50 15.87
C ASN A 279 -6.20 -8.82 16.33
N ASP A 280 -4.87 -8.86 16.35
CA ASP A 280 -4.06 -10.04 16.67
C ASP A 280 -3.43 -9.95 18.07
N SER A 281 -3.97 -9.09 18.94
CA SER A 281 -3.56 -9.02 20.35
C SER A 281 -3.93 -10.27 21.15
N ASN A 282 -4.79 -11.14 20.62
CA ASN A 282 -5.18 -12.41 21.23
C ASN A 282 -4.94 -13.60 20.28
N GLU A 283 -4.96 -14.81 20.85
CA GLU A 283 -4.67 -16.05 20.12
C GLU A 283 -5.65 -16.32 18.96
N MET A 284 -6.93 -16.01 19.16
CA MET A 284 -7.98 -16.18 18.16
C MET A 284 -7.73 -15.30 16.92
N GLY A 285 -7.37 -14.02 17.13
CA GLY A 285 -7.04 -13.08 16.07
C GLY A 285 -5.78 -13.46 15.32
N ARG A 286 -4.75 -13.96 16.03
CA ARG A 286 -3.56 -14.56 15.41
C ARG A 286 -3.90 -15.76 14.55
N GLY A 287 -4.73 -16.68 15.06
CA GLY A 287 -5.20 -17.84 14.30
C GLY A 287 -5.97 -17.44 13.04
N LEU A 288 -6.85 -16.43 13.13
CA LEU A 288 -7.60 -15.91 11.98
C LEU A 288 -6.66 -15.30 10.93
N ARG A 289 -5.66 -14.51 11.33
CA ARG A 289 -4.67 -13.92 10.41
C ARG A 289 -3.88 -14.99 9.66
N LEU A 290 -3.43 -16.05 10.34
CA LEU A 290 -2.77 -17.19 9.69
C LEU A 290 -3.72 -17.93 8.73
N LYS A 291 -4.99 -18.14 9.13
CA LYS A 291 -6.01 -18.74 8.26
C LYS A 291 -6.22 -17.90 6.99
N GLN A 292 -6.30 -16.57 7.11
CA GLN A 292 -6.42 -15.66 5.96
C GLN A 292 -5.23 -15.78 5.01
N GLN A 293 -4.00 -15.75 5.55
CA GLN A 293 -2.77 -15.87 4.76
C GLN A 293 -2.75 -17.18 3.97
N TYR A 294 -3.03 -18.30 4.62
CA TYR A 294 -3.07 -19.59 3.94
C TYR A 294 -4.22 -19.70 2.93
N PHE A 295 -5.40 -19.16 3.27
CA PHE A 295 -6.60 -19.20 2.42
C PHE A 295 -6.35 -18.65 1.02
N PHE A 296 -5.85 -17.41 0.93
CA PHE A 296 -5.65 -16.78 -0.37
C PHE A 296 -4.46 -17.39 -1.11
N VAL A 297 -3.42 -17.82 -0.38
CA VAL A 297 -2.25 -18.48 -0.95
C VAL A 297 -2.64 -19.81 -1.62
N SER A 298 -3.36 -20.68 -0.92
CA SER A 298 -3.75 -21.98 -1.46
C SER A 298 -4.66 -21.81 -2.68
N ALA A 299 -5.67 -20.95 -2.60
CA ALA A 299 -6.54 -20.66 -3.74
C ALA A 299 -5.77 -20.11 -4.95
N SER A 300 -4.83 -19.18 -4.72
CA SER A 300 -4.01 -18.59 -5.78
C SER A 300 -3.11 -19.61 -6.45
N LEU A 301 -2.43 -20.47 -5.69
CA LEU A 301 -1.56 -21.51 -6.25
C LEU A 301 -2.36 -22.58 -7.01
N GLN A 302 -3.52 -22.99 -6.49
CA GLN A 302 -4.41 -23.89 -7.21
C GLN A 302 -4.85 -23.31 -8.56
N ASP A 303 -5.21 -22.02 -8.63
CA ASP A 303 -5.56 -21.38 -9.91
C ASP A 303 -4.38 -21.29 -10.87
N MET A 304 -3.18 -20.95 -10.37
CA MET A 304 -1.96 -20.90 -11.19
C MET A 304 -1.65 -22.26 -11.81
N LEU A 305 -1.67 -23.34 -11.01
CA LEU A 305 -1.38 -24.69 -11.49
C LEU A 305 -2.47 -25.20 -12.43
N PHE A 306 -3.75 -24.92 -12.13
CA PHE A 306 -4.86 -25.24 -13.02
C PHE A 306 -4.68 -24.57 -14.38
N ARG A 307 -4.31 -23.29 -14.41
CA ARG A 307 -4.08 -22.55 -15.64
C ARG A 307 -2.88 -23.07 -16.43
N PHE A 308 -1.78 -23.37 -15.74
CA PHE A 308 -0.61 -23.99 -16.36
C PHE A 308 -0.99 -25.30 -17.06
N LYS A 309 -1.74 -26.17 -16.36
CA LYS A 309 -2.18 -27.47 -16.86
C LYS A 309 -3.15 -27.43 -18.04
N LYS A 310 -3.77 -26.29 -18.35
CA LYS A 310 -4.61 -26.17 -19.56
C LYS A 310 -3.79 -26.29 -20.85
N ASN A 311 -2.55 -25.80 -20.84
CA ASN A 311 -1.70 -25.72 -22.03
C ASN A 311 -0.41 -26.53 -21.89
N HIS A 312 -0.03 -26.96 -20.68
CA HIS A 312 1.26 -27.58 -20.38
C HIS A 312 1.13 -28.86 -19.57
N ASP A 313 1.69 -29.95 -20.08
CA ASP A 313 1.70 -31.23 -19.38
C ASP A 313 2.94 -31.43 -18.50
N ARG A 314 4.07 -30.81 -18.85
CA ARG A 314 5.37 -31.04 -18.19
C ARG A 314 5.68 -29.98 -17.13
N TRP A 315 5.95 -30.43 -15.91
CA TRP A 315 6.22 -29.51 -14.79
C TRP A 315 7.56 -28.78 -14.88
N ASP A 316 8.53 -29.28 -15.63
CA ASP A 316 9.83 -28.62 -15.79
C ASP A 316 9.75 -27.27 -16.51
N GLN A 317 8.68 -27.05 -17.28
CA GLN A 317 8.35 -25.77 -17.94
C GLN A 317 7.74 -24.74 -16.98
N LEU A 318 7.40 -25.11 -15.73
CA LEU A 318 6.72 -24.22 -14.79
C LEU A 318 7.48 -22.88 -14.58
N PRO A 319 8.82 -22.87 -14.37
CA PRO A 319 9.55 -21.62 -14.17
C PRO A 319 9.71 -20.76 -15.43
N GLU A 320 9.50 -21.34 -16.60
CA GLU A 320 9.48 -20.62 -17.87
C GLU A 320 8.15 -19.90 -18.08
N LYS A 321 7.09 -20.33 -17.38
CA LYS A 321 5.71 -19.82 -17.56
C LYS A 321 5.19 -19.02 -16.37
N LEU A 322 5.73 -19.21 -15.17
CA LEU A 322 5.30 -18.54 -13.94
C LEU A 322 6.47 -17.79 -13.29
N ALA A 323 6.22 -16.56 -12.86
CA ALA A 323 7.02 -15.85 -11.87
C ALA A 323 6.09 -15.41 -10.74
N VAL A 324 6.43 -15.71 -9.48
CA VAL A 324 5.57 -15.43 -8.32
C VAL A 324 6.30 -14.50 -7.35
N GLN A 325 5.73 -13.32 -7.13
CA GLN A 325 6.27 -12.32 -6.22
C GLN A 325 5.53 -12.38 -4.87
N LEU A 326 6.29 -12.61 -3.80
CA LEU A 326 5.85 -12.55 -2.41
C LEU A 326 6.04 -11.12 -1.90
N ASN A 327 4.93 -10.39 -1.72
CA ASN A 327 4.93 -9.03 -1.20
C ASN A 327 4.89 -9.06 0.35
N ASP A 328 6.07 -8.91 0.96
CA ASP A 328 6.32 -9.14 2.39
C ASP A 328 6.11 -10.61 2.82
N THR A 329 6.11 -10.86 4.13
CA THR A 329 6.04 -12.22 4.71
C THR A 329 4.65 -12.85 4.70
N HIS A 330 3.59 -12.07 4.47
CA HIS A 330 2.21 -12.55 4.49
C HIS A 330 1.94 -13.77 3.57
N PRO A 331 2.40 -13.79 2.30
CA PRO A 331 2.25 -14.96 1.43
C PRO A 331 3.35 -16.02 1.58
N SER A 332 4.27 -15.94 2.55
CA SER A 332 5.43 -16.85 2.64
C SER A 332 5.07 -18.33 2.80
N ILE A 333 3.89 -18.63 3.33
CA ILE A 333 3.36 -20.00 3.40
C ILE A 333 3.15 -20.63 2.00
N ALA A 334 3.15 -19.83 0.93
CA ALA A 334 3.08 -20.28 -0.46
C ALA A 334 4.21 -21.24 -0.84
N ILE A 335 5.38 -21.10 -0.21
CA ILE A 335 6.51 -22.00 -0.43
C ILE A 335 6.17 -23.41 0.04
N ALA A 336 5.65 -23.54 1.26
CA ALA A 336 5.24 -24.83 1.80
C ALA A 336 4.00 -25.40 1.09
N GLU A 337 3.05 -24.53 0.72
CA GLU A 337 1.85 -24.96 -0.01
C GLU A 337 2.15 -25.45 -1.42
N LEU A 338 3.05 -24.79 -2.16
CA LEU A 338 3.48 -25.29 -3.47
C LEU A 338 4.19 -26.63 -3.34
N MET A 339 5.07 -26.79 -2.35
CA MET A 339 5.68 -28.09 -2.07
C MET A 339 4.64 -29.17 -1.79
N ARG A 340 3.60 -28.86 -0.99
CA ARG A 340 2.50 -29.79 -0.71
C ARG A 340 1.75 -30.16 -1.99
N LEU A 341 1.36 -29.18 -2.81
CA LEU A 341 0.66 -29.42 -4.07
C LEU A 341 1.50 -30.27 -5.03
N MET A 342 2.79 -29.96 -5.17
CA MET A 342 3.66 -30.69 -6.09
C MET A 342 3.95 -32.12 -5.62
N VAL A 343 4.22 -32.34 -4.33
CA VAL A 343 4.56 -33.66 -3.80
C VAL A 343 3.32 -34.52 -3.56
N ASP A 344 2.35 -34.00 -2.82
CA ASP A 344 1.22 -34.81 -2.35
C ASP A 344 0.14 -34.95 -3.43
N VAL A 345 -0.13 -33.91 -4.22
CA VAL A 345 -1.20 -33.90 -5.24
C VAL A 345 -0.70 -34.26 -6.63
N HIS A 346 0.41 -33.65 -7.07
CA HIS A 346 0.98 -33.88 -8.40
C HIS A 346 2.11 -34.91 -8.44
N HIS A 347 2.38 -35.56 -7.30
CA HIS A 347 3.27 -36.72 -7.17
C HIS A 347 4.68 -36.51 -7.72
N GLN A 348 5.20 -35.28 -7.63
CA GLN A 348 6.60 -34.98 -7.91
C GLN A 348 7.48 -35.46 -6.76
N THR A 349 8.72 -35.79 -7.08
CA THR A 349 9.73 -36.03 -6.03
C THR A 349 10.03 -34.74 -5.28
N TRP A 350 10.52 -34.86 -4.04
CA TRP A 350 10.89 -33.69 -3.23
C TRP A 350 11.88 -32.76 -3.95
N ASP A 351 12.94 -33.31 -4.52
CA ASP A 351 14.00 -32.53 -5.15
C ASP A 351 13.51 -31.80 -6.42
N GLN A 352 12.64 -32.45 -7.20
CA GLN A 352 11.98 -31.80 -8.34
C GLN A 352 11.06 -30.68 -7.88
N ALA A 353 10.18 -30.94 -6.90
CA ALA A 353 9.27 -29.94 -6.36
C ALA A 353 10.02 -28.73 -5.77
N TRP A 354 11.11 -28.96 -5.04
CA TRP A 354 11.92 -27.91 -4.44
C TRP A 354 12.66 -27.09 -5.50
N SER A 355 13.21 -27.74 -6.53
CA SER A 355 13.85 -27.05 -7.67
C SER A 355 12.86 -26.18 -8.46
N LEU A 356 11.61 -26.62 -8.61
CA LEU A 356 10.57 -25.81 -9.25
C LEU A 356 10.17 -24.63 -8.36
N THR A 357 9.92 -24.89 -7.08
CA THR A 357 9.50 -23.90 -6.08
C THR A 357 10.50 -22.75 -5.99
N THR A 358 11.77 -23.05 -5.78
CA THR A 358 12.83 -22.05 -5.63
C THR A 358 13.03 -21.19 -6.88
N ARG A 359 12.81 -21.73 -8.08
CA ARG A 359 12.97 -21.00 -9.35
C ARG A 359 11.79 -20.09 -9.72
N ILE A 360 10.62 -20.22 -9.09
CA ILE A 360 9.46 -19.36 -9.39
C ILE A 360 9.22 -18.27 -8.36
N PHE A 361 9.59 -18.49 -7.09
CA PHE A 361 9.34 -17.51 -6.02
C PHE A 361 10.44 -16.47 -5.90
N SER A 362 10.01 -15.22 -5.71
CA SER A 362 10.84 -14.08 -5.32
C SER A 362 10.22 -13.38 -4.12
N TYR A 363 11.03 -12.82 -3.22
CA TYR A 363 10.57 -12.22 -1.97
C TYR A 363 11.02 -10.75 -1.86
N THR A 364 10.07 -9.85 -1.62
CA THR A 364 10.37 -8.45 -1.27
C THR A 364 10.13 -8.21 0.22
N ASN A 365 11.13 -7.67 0.91
CA ASN A 365 11.00 -7.25 2.30
C ASN A 365 10.70 -5.74 2.39
N HIS A 366 9.72 -5.38 3.21
CA HIS A 366 9.23 -4.00 3.35
C HIS A 366 9.50 -3.38 4.73
N THR A 367 10.25 -4.05 5.60
CA THR A 367 10.45 -3.61 6.98
C THR A 367 11.70 -4.21 7.60
N LEU A 368 12.44 -3.36 8.33
CA LEU A 368 13.54 -3.77 9.19
C LEU A 368 13.11 -4.01 10.64
N MET A 369 11.87 -3.64 10.98
CA MET A 369 11.38 -3.71 12.36
C MET A 369 11.18 -5.18 12.76
N PRO A 370 11.88 -5.69 13.80
CA PRO A 370 11.75 -7.07 14.24
C PRO A 370 10.31 -7.45 14.59
N GLU A 371 9.53 -6.51 15.15
CA GLU A 371 8.11 -6.71 15.46
C GLU A 371 7.23 -6.93 14.22
N ALA A 372 7.69 -6.53 13.03
CA ALA A 372 6.98 -6.70 11.77
C ALA A 372 7.45 -7.93 10.97
N LEU A 373 8.53 -8.60 11.39
CA LEU A 373 8.96 -9.88 10.82
C LEU A 373 8.10 -11.00 11.41
N GLU A 374 7.14 -11.49 10.63
CA GLU A 374 6.15 -12.45 11.12
C GLU A 374 6.78 -13.74 11.63
N THR A 375 6.40 -14.10 12.87
CA THR A 375 6.68 -15.42 13.45
C THR A 375 5.40 -16.04 13.99
N TRP A 376 5.29 -17.35 13.85
CA TRP A 376 4.11 -18.10 14.28
C TRP A 376 4.51 -19.19 15.27
N PRO A 377 3.79 -19.37 16.39
CA PRO A 377 4.03 -20.51 17.27
C PRO A 377 3.91 -21.82 16.48
N VAL A 378 4.87 -22.72 16.64
CA VAL A 378 4.88 -24.01 15.94
C VAL A 378 3.60 -24.79 16.24
N ALA A 379 3.12 -24.80 17.49
CA ALA A 379 1.88 -25.47 17.88
C ALA A 379 0.65 -24.94 17.12
N MET A 380 0.64 -23.65 16.78
CA MET A 380 -0.45 -23.05 16.00
C MET A 380 -0.44 -23.57 14.55
N ILE A 381 0.73 -23.66 13.91
CA ILE A 381 0.85 -24.22 12.57
C ILE A 381 0.60 -25.74 12.59
N GLU A 382 1.08 -26.48 13.60
CA GLU A 382 0.80 -27.91 13.75
C GLU A 382 -0.71 -28.19 13.87
N ASN A 383 -1.44 -27.36 14.61
CA ASN A 383 -2.89 -27.50 14.75
C ASN A 383 -3.67 -27.08 13.50
N LEU A 384 -3.23 -26.04 12.80
CA LEU A 384 -3.98 -25.47 11.68
C LEU A 384 -3.59 -26.09 10.32
N LEU A 385 -2.32 -26.36 10.12
CA LEU A 385 -1.68 -26.77 8.87
C LEU A 385 -0.65 -27.88 9.15
N PRO A 386 -1.08 -29.06 9.67
CA PRO A 386 -0.16 -30.10 10.14
C PRO A 386 0.79 -30.59 9.04
N ARG A 387 0.29 -30.71 7.81
CA ARG A 387 1.12 -31.14 6.68
C ARG A 387 2.17 -30.09 6.29
N HIS A 388 1.82 -28.81 6.33
CA HIS A 388 2.76 -27.73 6.03
C HIS A 388 3.86 -27.67 7.07
N MET A 389 3.56 -27.94 8.34
CA MET A 389 4.59 -28.00 9.38
C MET A 389 5.63 -29.09 9.09
N GLN A 390 5.19 -30.29 8.68
CA GLN A 390 6.11 -31.37 8.29
C GLN A 390 7.01 -30.94 7.12
N ILE A 391 6.45 -30.26 6.12
CA ILE A 391 7.18 -29.73 4.97
C ILE A 391 8.18 -28.64 5.41
N ILE A 392 7.78 -27.75 6.31
CA ILE A 392 8.65 -26.70 6.86
C ILE A 392 9.82 -27.30 7.63
N TYR A 393 9.59 -28.33 8.45
CA TYR A 393 10.67 -29.05 9.13
C TYR A 393 11.64 -29.71 8.14
N GLU A 394 11.14 -30.33 7.07
CA GLU A 394 11.98 -30.94 6.04
C GLU A 394 12.79 -29.90 5.26
N ILE A 395 12.18 -28.75 4.91
CA ILE A 395 12.90 -27.62 4.30
C ILE A 395 14.02 -27.15 5.24
N ASN A 396 13.69 -26.95 6.52
CA ASN A 396 14.66 -26.52 7.53
C ASN A 396 15.82 -27.50 7.66
N HIS A 397 15.52 -28.80 7.77
CA HIS A 397 16.52 -29.85 7.91
C HIS A 397 17.50 -29.86 6.74
N ARG A 398 16.99 -29.87 5.50
CA ARG A 398 17.82 -29.87 4.29
C ARG A 398 18.66 -28.62 4.14
N PHE A 399 18.08 -27.45 4.45
CA PHE A 399 18.80 -26.19 4.41
C PHE A 399 19.94 -26.16 5.45
N LEU A 400 19.68 -26.57 6.69
CA LEU A 400 20.72 -26.63 7.73
C LEU A 400 21.82 -27.64 7.40
N LEU A 401 21.50 -28.78 6.78
CA LEU A 401 22.53 -29.71 6.27
C LEU A 401 23.40 -29.06 5.19
N GLN A 402 22.80 -28.29 4.27
CA GLN A 402 23.54 -27.54 3.27
C GLN A 402 24.49 -26.52 3.92
N VAL A 403 23.99 -25.75 4.89
CA VAL A 403 24.81 -24.76 5.61
C VAL A 403 25.94 -25.45 6.39
N MET A 404 25.67 -26.59 7.02
CA MET A 404 26.69 -27.36 7.75
C MET A 404 27.82 -27.86 6.84
N HIS A 405 27.52 -28.23 5.59
CA HIS A 405 28.55 -28.59 4.61
C HIS A 405 29.36 -27.38 4.12
N GLN A 406 28.74 -26.20 4.02
CA GLN A 406 29.41 -24.97 3.60
C GLN A 406 30.24 -24.33 4.73
N PHE A 407 29.78 -24.43 5.97
CA PHE A 407 30.41 -23.87 7.17
C PHE A 407 30.55 -24.94 8.27
N PRO A 408 31.46 -25.92 8.13
CA PRO A 408 31.62 -26.99 9.10
C PRO A 408 32.02 -26.47 10.49
N GLY A 409 31.31 -26.89 11.53
CA GLY A 409 31.61 -26.56 12.93
C GLY A 409 30.99 -25.26 13.47
N ASP A 410 30.34 -24.43 12.64
CA ASP A 410 29.69 -23.18 13.07
C ASP A 410 28.24 -23.44 13.53
N GLY A 411 28.09 -24.06 14.71
CA GLY A 411 26.78 -24.41 15.26
C GLY A 411 25.89 -23.21 15.60
N GLU A 412 26.50 -22.07 15.95
CA GLU A 412 25.75 -20.84 16.23
C GLU A 412 25.11 -20.26 14.96
N LEU A 413 25.82 -20.31 13.83
CA LEU A 413 25.28 -19.91 12.53
C LEU A 413 24.04 -20.74 12.16
N LEU A 414 24.08 -22.06 12.37
CA LEU A 414 22.91 -22.93 12.12
C LEU A 414 21.68 -22.50 12.94
N GLN A 415 21.87 -22.17 14.22
CA GLN A 415 20.79 -21.70 15.07
C GLN A 415 20.21 -20.36 14.59
N ARG A 416 21.09 -19.41 14.21
CA ARG A 416 20.67 -18.10 13.72
C ARG A 416 19.94 -18.19 12.38
N LEU A 417 20.30 -19.13 11.50
CA LEU A 417 19.70 -19.30 10.17
C LEU A 417 18.46 -20.19 10.11
N SER A 418 18.26 -21.07 11.09
CA SER A 418 17.12 -22.00 11.14
C SER A 418 15.78 -21.31 10.83
N ILE A 419 14.83 -22.03 10.21
CA ILE A 419 13.45 -21.55 10.08
C ILE A 419 12.77 -21.59 11.45
N ILE A 420 13.14 -22.54 12.30
CA ILE A 420 12.60 -22.69 13.65
C ILE A 420 13.46 -21.88 14.62
N ASP A 421 12.83 -21.00 15.37
CA ASP A 421 13.42 -20.35 16.55
C ASP A 421 13.06 -21.16 17.81
N GLU A 422 14.07 -21.46 18.62
CA GLU A 422 13.99 -22.26 19.84
C GLU A 422 14.15 -21.39 21.11
N ARG A 423 14.50 -20.09 20.99
CA ARG A 423 14.97 -19.28 22.12
C ARG A 423 13.87 -18.85 23.09
N ASN A 424 12.63 -18.73 22.65
CA ASN A 424 11.49 -18.26 23.47
C ASN A 424 10.19 -18.99 23.09
N GLY A 425 10.21 -20.32 23.24
CA GLY A 425 9.18 -21.19 22.66
C GLY A 425 9.44 -21.44 21.18
N ARG A 426 8.93 -22.57 20.65
CA ARG A 426 9.16 -22.95 19.25
C ARG A 426 8.33 -22.07 18.33
N HIS A 427 8.98 -21.28 17.49
CA HIS A 427 8.33 -20.40 16.51
C HIS A 427 8.88 -20.63 15.10
N VAL A 428 8.03 -20.50 14.08
CA VAL A 428 8.40 -20.50 12.67
C VAL A 428 8.69 -19.07 12.24
N ARG A 429 9.88 -18.81 11.70
CA ARG A 429 10.30 -17.52 11.15
C ARG A 429 9.93 -17.43 9.67
N MET A 430 8.89 -16.67 9.35
CA MET A 430 8.34 -16.64 7.98
C MET A 430 9.26 -15.94 6.97
N SER A 431 10.03 -14.95 7.43
CA SER A 431 11.07 -14.33 6.59
C SER A 431 12.17 -15.31 6.20
N HIS A 432 12.55 -16.24 7.09
CA HIS A 432 13.54 -17.27 6.80
C HIS A 432 13.01 -18.26 5.77
N LEU A 433 11.75 -18.71 5.93
CA LEU A 433 11.07 -19.55 4.94
C LEU A 433 11.05 -18.86 3.57
N ALA A 434 10.68 -17.57 3.52
CA ALA A 434 10.64 -16.76 2.31
C ALA A 434 12.00 -16.70 1.60
N ILE A 435 13.06 -16.36 2.35
CA ILE A 435 14.41 -16.23 1.83
C ILE A 435 14.92 -17.58 1.31
N ILE A 436 14.72 -18.67 2.06
CA ILE A 436 15.21 -20.00 1.68
C ILE A 436 14.51 -20.51 0.41
N GLY A 437 13.19 -20.35 0.33
CA GLY A 437 12.38 -20.85 -0.79
C GLY A 437 12.28 -19.95 -2.02
N SER A 438 12.94 -18.79 -2.03
CA SER A 438 12.97 -17.88 -3.19
C SER A 438 14.33 -17.92 -3.91
N HIS A 439 14.39 -17.58 -5.21
CA HIS A 439 15.67 -17.42 -5.92
C HIS A 439 16.27 -16.03 -5.74
N THR A 440 15.42 -15.00 -5.59
CA THR A 440 15.84 -13.61 -5.39
C THR A 440 15.11 -13.00 -4.20
N VAL A 441 15.83 -12.19 -3.43
CA VAL A 441 15.29 -11.38 -2.34
C VAL A 441 15.60 -9.93 -2.63
N ASN A 442 14.67 -9.01 -2.39
CA ASN A 442 14.98 -7.58 -2.56
C ASN A 442 14.48 -6.69 -1.43
N GLY A 443 15.27 -5.63 -1.18
CA GLY A 443 14.84 -4.46 -0.43
C GLY A 443 14.22 -3.41 -1.34
N VAL A 444 13.68 -2.35 -0.72
CA VAL A 444 12.81 -1.35 -1.36
C VAL A 444 13.38 0.07 -1.45
N ALA A 445 14.61 0.24 -0.97
CA ALA A 445 15.46 1.42 -1.12
C ALA A 445 16.92 1.00 -0.89
N ALA A 446 17.87 1.82 -1.38
CA ALA A 446 19.29 1.49 -1.31
C ALA A 446 19.79 1.28 0.13
N LEU A 447 19.53 2.25 1.03
CA LEU A 447 19.92 2.15 2.45
C LEU A 447 19.25 0.94 3.13
N HIS A 448 17.96 0.73 2.87
CA HIS A 448 17.23 -0.40 3.42
C HIS A 448 17.84 -1.74 3.03
N THR A 449 18.18 -1.91 1.74
CA THR A 449 18.85 -3.13 1.25
C THR A 449 20.22 -3.31 1.90
N GLU A 450 20.98 -2.24 2.09
CA GLU A 450 22.28 -2.31 2.77
C GLU A 450 22.12 -2.71 4.24
N LEU A 451 21.14 -2.13 4.95
CA LEU A 451 20.82 -2.50 6.32
C LEU A 451 20.35 -3.96 6.42
N MET A 452 19.54 -4.46 5.49
CA MET A 452 19.17 -5.87 5.43
C MET A 452 20.40 -6.78 5.37
N LYS A 453 21.38 -6.44 4.52
CA LYS A 453 22.63 -7.20 4.35
C LYS A 453 23.57 -7.13 5.55
N ARG A 454 23.54 -6.04 6.31
CA ARG A 454 24.43 -5.85 7.48
C ARG A 454 23.82 -6.30 8.79
N THR A 455 22.49 -6.35 8.89
CA THR A 455 21.76 -6.58 10.15
C THR A 455 20.91 -7.85 10.09
N ILE A 456 19.60 -7.73 9.82
CA ILE A 456 18.61 -8.79 9.98
C ILE A 456 18.85 -10.02 9.11
N PHE A 457 19.50 -9.88 7.96
CA PHE A 457 19.79 -10.97 7.02
C PHE A 457 21.28 -11.13 6.71
N ALA A 458 22.17 -10.66 7.60
CA ALA A 458 23.61 -10.73 7.41
C ALA A 458 24.13 -12.17 7.25
N ASP A 459 23.62 -13.10 8.08
CA ASP A 459 23.98 -14.51 7.96
C ASP A 459 23.49 -15.12 6.63
N PHE A 460 22.35 -14.66 6.08
CA PHE A 460 21.87 -15.11 4.77
C PHE A 460 22.72 -14.56 3.62
N GLU A 461 23.17 -13.31 3.69
CA GLU A 461 24.10 -12.74 2.71
C GLU A 461 25.47 -13.47 2.76
N ARG A 462 25.92 -13.90 3.95
CA ARG A 462 27.14 -14.73 4.11
C ARG A 462 26.99 -16.11 3.44
N VAL A 463 25.83 -16.75 3.56
CA VAL A 463 25.57 -18.10 3.01
C VAL A 463 25.20 -18.08 1.53
N SER A 464 24.53 -17.03 1.07
CA SER A 464 24.03 -16.91 -0.32
C SER A 464 24.29 -15.50 -0.86
N PRO A 465 25.58 -15.13 -1.06
CA PRO A 465 25.95 -13.79 -1.49
C PRO A 465 25.35 -13.45 -2.86
N GLY A 466 24.83 -12.23 -2.99
CA GLY A 466 24.20 -11.76 -4.23
C GLY A 466 22.73 -12.15 -4.39
N LYS A 467 22.16 -12.93 -3.47
CA LYS A 467 20.72 -13.24 -3.45
C LYS A 467 19.86 -12.03 -3.07
N ILE A 468 20.38 -11.17 -2.20
CA ILE A 468 19.71 -9.93 -1.77
C ILE A 468 20.11 -8.79 -2.72
N ILE A 469 19.14 -8.22 -3.42
CA ILE A 469 19.33 -7.09 -4.35
C ILE A 469 18.48 -5.87 -3.94
N ASN A 470 18.76 -4.71 -4.52
CA ASN A 470 17.91 -3.53 -4.35
C ASN A 470 17.00 -3.33 -5.56
N ILE A 471 15.72 -3.05 -5.31
CA ILE A 471 14.81 -2.44 -6.27
C ILE A 471 14.08 -1.30 -5.56
N THR A 472 14.46 -0.06 -5.83
CA THR A 472 13.83 1.10 -5.18
C THR A 472 12.36 1.22 -5.59
N ASN A 473 11.47 1.46 -4.63
CA ASN A 473 10.04 1.70 -4.87
C ASN A 473 9.76 2.86 -5.85
N GLY A 474 8.51 2.95 -6.28
CA GLY A 474 8.01 4.05 -7.10
C GLY A 474 6.50 4.21 -6.98
N VAL A 475 5.98 5.32 -7.51
CA VAL A 475 4.56 5.64 -7.55
C VAL A 475 4.10 5.90 -8.98
N THR A 476 2.84 5.56 -9.29
CA THR A 476 2.31 5.76 -10.63
C THR A 476 2.05 7.24 -10.90
N PRO A 477 2.60 7.84 -11.98
CA PRO A 477 2.30 9.22 -12.36
C PRO A 477 0.84 9.40 -12.81
N ARG A 478 0.17 8.35 -13.31
CA ARG A 478 -1.22 8.45 -13.78
C ARG A 478 -2.15 8.92 -12.67
N ARG A 479 -2.08 8.26 -11.51
CA ARG A 479 -2.91 8.65 -10.35
C ARG A 479 -2.34 9.86 -9.62
N TRP A 480 -1.04 9.83 -9.30
CA TRP A 480 -0.43 10.78 -8.36
C TRP A 480 0.01 12.10 -9.00
N LEU A 481 -0.12 12.27 -10.31
CA LEU A 481 0.10 13.53 -11.00
C LEU A 481 -1.05 13.85 -11.97
N ASN A 482 -1.37 12.98 -12.93
CA ASN A 482 -2.36 13.30 -13.97
C ASN A 482 -3.77 13.46 -13.38
N GLN A 483 -4.20 12.50 -12.55
CA GLN A 483 -5.52 12.51 -11.91
C GLN A 483 -5.57 13.46 -10.71
N ALA A 484 -4.58 13.37 -9.81
CA ALA A 484 -4.58 14.19 -8.59
C ALA A 484 -4.34 15.68 -8.87
N ASN A 485 -3.53 16.02 -9.87
CA ASN A 485 -3.09 17.39 -10.14
C ASN A 485 -3.14 17.72 -11.65
N PRO A 486 -4.35 17.74 -12.25
CA PRO A 486 -4.51 17.98 -13.68
C PRO A 486 -3.99 19.36 -14.11
N GLY A 487 -4.01 20.36 -13.22
CA GLY A 487 -3.42 21.67 -13.48
C GLY A 487 -1.90 21.62 -13.68
N LEU A 488 -1.18 20.87 -12.85
CA LEU A 488 0.27 20.69 -13.01
C LEU A 488 0.57 19.80 -14.22
N ALA A 489 -0.20 18.73 -14.43
CA ALA A 489 -0.05 17.86 -15.59
C ALA A 489 -0.21 18.65 -16.91
N GLY A 490 -1.24 19.49 -17.02
CA GLY A 490 -1.45 20.39 -18.15
C GLY A 490 -0.28 21.35 -18.37
N LEU A 491 0.19 22.00 -17.31
CA LEU A 491 1.33 22.93 -17.37
C LEU A 491 2.63 22.23 -17.83
N ILE A 492 2.89 21.01 -17.38
CA ILE A 492 4.04 20.21 -17.82
C ILE A 492 3.88 19.86 -19.30
N THR A 493 2.72 19.36 -19.70
CA THR A 493 2.41 19.01 -21.09
C THR A 493 2.59 20.19 -22.04
N GLU A 494 2.12 21.39 -21.67
CA GLU A 494 2.29 22.60 -22.49
C GLU A 494 3.77 22.94 -22.75
N ARG A 495 4.67 22.63 -21.81
CA ARG A 495 6.09 22.98 -21.91
C ARG A 495 6.94 21.89 -22.55
N ILE A 496 6.72 20.62 -22.22
CA ILE A 496 7.59 19.52 -22.66
C ILE A 496 6.90 18.47 -23.55
N GLY A 497 5.60 18.61 -23.81
CA GLY A 497 4.78 17.67 -24.60
C GLY A 497 4.24 16.51 -23.77
N ASN A 498 3.62 15.51 -24.42
CA ASN A 498 2.92 14.39 -23.74
C ASN A 498 3.80 13.17 -23.42
N GLY A 499 5.08 13.14 -23.84
CA GLY A 499 5.94 11.96 -23.68
C GLY A 499 6.13 11.53 -22.22
N TRP A 500 6.08 12.47 -21.27
CA TRP A 500 6.31 12.20 -19.86
C TRP A 500 5.23 11.32 -19.19
N LEU A 501 4.05 11.20 -19.78
CA LEU A 501 2.91 10.46 -19.21
C LEU A 501 3.20 8.95 -19.05
N THR A 502 4.11 8.42 -19.87
CA THR A 502 4.61 7.03 -19.83
C THR A 502 6.12 6.94 -19.62
N ASP A 503 6.82 8.08 -19.60
CA ASP A 503 8.27 8.19 -19.42
C ASP A 503 8.62 9.37 -18.50
N LEU A 504 8.47 9.15 -17.20
CA LEU A 504 8.61 10.22 -16.20
C LEU A 504 10.02 10.84 -16.15
N ASP A 505 11.04 10.19 -16.72
CA ASP A 505 12.39 10.76 -16.82
C ASP A 505 12.44 12.04 -17.66
N GLN A 506 11.46 12.26 -18.55
CA GLN A 506 11.34 13.48 -19.34
C GLN A 506 11.07 14.73 -18.48
N LEU A 507 10.61 14.59 -17.24
CA LEU A 507 10.45 15.71 -16.31
C LEU A 507 11.77 16.48 -16.08
N LYS A 508 12.94 15.86 -16.31
CA LYS A 508 14.25 16.53 -16.21
C LYS A 508 14.36 17.77 -17.10
N ARG A 509 13.60 17.82 -18.21
CA ARG A 509 13.52 18.98 -19.12
C ARG A 509 12.92 20.22 -18.45
N LEU A 510 12.17 20.07 -17.35
CA LEU A 510 11.62 21.19 -16.58
C LEU A 510 12.71 22.04 -15.90
N ARG A 511 13.93 21.53 -15.73
CA ARG A 511 15.06 22.28 -15.15
C ARG A 511 15.36 23.57 -15.92
N GLU A 512 15.17 23.57 -17.24
CA GLU A 512 15.41 24.74 -18.11
C GLU A 512 14.44 25.90 -17.83
N TYR A 513 13.29 25.61 -17.24
CA TYR A 513 12.23 26.58 -16.96
C TYR A 513 12.18 27.01 -15.49
N ALA A 514 13.04 26.45 -14.63
CA ALA A 514 13.02 26.70 -13.19
C ALA A 514 13.26 28.18 -12.83
N ASP A 515 14.03 28.90 -13.65
CA ASP A 515 14.33 30.33 -13.51
C ASP A 515 13.42 31.23 -14.38
N GLU A 516 12.52 30.66 -15.20
CA GLU A 516 11.61 31.44 -16.06
C GLU A 516 10.47 32.04 -15.22
N ALA A 517 10.44 33.37 -15.09
CA ALA A 517 9.45 34.08 -14.26
C ALA A 517 7.98 33.74 -14.61
N ARG A 518 7.66 33.61 -15.91
CA ARG A 518 6.31 33.25 -16.36
C ARG A 518 5.93 31.83 -15.94
N PHE A 519 6.85 30.87 -16.10
CA PHE A 519 6.61 29.49 -15.69
C PHE A 519 6.46 29.38 -14.17
N GLN A 520 7.31 30.05 -13.38
CA GLN A 520 7.16 30.12 -11.92
C GLN A 520 5.80 30.69 -11.49
N GLN A 521 5.32 31.74 -12.16
CA GLN A 521 4.00 32.32 -11.88
C GLN A 521 2.87 31.31 -12.13
N GLN A 522 2.91 30.62 -13.28
CA GLN A 522 1.93 29.58 -13.61
C GLN A 522 1.97 28.42 -12.61
N PHE A 523 3.18 27.98 -12.24
CA PHE A 523 3.38 26.91 -11.25
C PHE A 523 2.80 27.27 -9.88
N ARG A 524 3.05 28.50 -9.39
CA ARG A 524 2.45 28.99 -8.14
C ARG A 524 0.94 29.07 -8.22
N ALA A 525 0.38 29.52 -9.34
CA ALA A 525 -1.07 29.58 -9.51
C ALA A 525 -1.73 28.20 -9.41
N VAL A 526 -1.10 27.17 -9.99
CA VAL A 526 -1.55 25.77 -9.84
C VAL A 526 -1.50 25.33 -8.37
N LYS A 527 -0.39 25.59 -7.67
CA LYS A 527 -0.26 25.26 -6.24
C LYS A 527 -1.33 25.95 -5.40
N LEU A 528 -1.57 27.24 -5.63
CA LEU A 528 -2.59 28.01 -4.93
C LEU A 528 -4.01 27.44 -5.16
N ALA A 529 -4.37 27.13 -6.40
CA ALA A 529 -5.67 26.54 -6.71
C ALA A 529 -5.88 25.17 -6.02
N ASN A 530 -4.82 24.36 -5.91
CA ASN A 530 -4.87 23.10 -5.16
C ASN A 530 -5.07 23.35 -3.66
N LYS A 531 -4.42 24.37 -3.09
CA LYS A 531 -4.58 24.76 -1.68
C LYS A 531 -5.96 25.30 -1.38
N GLU A 532 -6.55 26.10 -2.28
CA GLU A 532 -7.93 26.58 -2.18
C GLU A 532 -8.93 25.42 -2.19
N ARG A 533 -8.72 24.41 -3.05
CA ARG A 533 -9.56 23.21 -3.07
C ARG A 533 -9.48 22.44 -1.75
N LEU A 534 -8.28 22.23 -1.21
CA LEU A 534 -8.10 21.56 0.08
C LEU A 534 -8.70 22.39 1.23
N ALA A 535 -8.52 23.71 1.23
CA ALA A 535 -9.11 24.60 2.22
C ALA A 535 -10.64 24.52 2.22
N GLY A 536 -11.27 24.52 1.03
CA GLY A 536 -12.71 24.32 0.89
C GLY A 536 -13.19 22.96 1.41
N LEU A 537 -12.40 21.88 1.21
CA LEU A 537 -12.70 20.57 1.77
C LEU A 537 -12.60 20.56 3.30
N ILE A 538 -11.58 21.18 3.86
CA ILE A 538 -11.38 21.31 5.32
C ILE A 538 -12.54 22.10 5.94
N SER A 539 -12.91 23.25 5.36
CA SER A 539 -14.05 24.04 5.81
C SER A 539 -15.36 23.24 5.74
N LYS A 540 -15.65 22.59 4.60
CA LYS A 540 -16.88 21.80 4.42
C LYS A 540 -16.99 20.61 5.38
N ARG A 541 -15.89 19.92 5.68
CA ARG A 541 -15.91 18.68 6.48
C ARG A 541 -15.70 18.91 7.97
N LEU A 542 -14.89 19.90 8.34
CA LEU A 542 -14.44 20.12 9.72
C LEU A 542 -14.92 21.46 10.29
N GLY A 543 -15.47 22.35 9.47
CA GLY A 543 -15.85 23.71 9.91
C GLY A 543 -14.66 24.59 10.28
N ILE A 544 -13.44 24.23 9.84
CA ILE A 544 -12.22 24.97 10.13
C ILE A 544 -11.84 25.79 8.90
N GLU A 545 -11.76 27.10 9.06
CA GLU A 545 -11.24 28.00 8.02
C GLU A 545 -9.72 28.05 8.07
N VAL A 546 -9.07 27.76 6.94
CA VAL A 546 -7.61 27.82 6.77
C VAL A 546 -7.26 28.74 5.61
N ASP A 547 -6.18 29.51 5.76
CA ASP A 547 -5.74 30.47 4.75
C ASP A 547 -4.87 29.78 3.66
N PRO A 548 -5.30 29.74 2.38
CA PRO A 548 -4.51 29.16 1.30
C PRO A 548 -3.19 29.89 1.02
N ALA A 549 -2.99 31.12 1.52
CA ALA A 549 -1.71 31.82 1.43
C ALA A 549 -0.68 31.34 2.46
N SER A 550 -1.12 30.69 3.55
CA SER A 550 -0.24 30.12 4.57
C SER A 550 0.58 28.94 4.03
N LEU A 551 1.75 28.66 4.61
CA LEU A 551 2.52 27.46 4.29
C LEU A 551 1.74 26.22 4.71
N PHE A 552 1.37 25.35 3.76
CA PHE A 552 0.72 24.07 4.04
C PHE A 552 1.78 23.01 4.37
N ASP A 553 1.91 22.72 5.66
CA ASP A 553 2.87 21.81 6.27
C ASP A 553 2.19 20.45 6.53
N ILE A 554 2.53 19.43 5.74
CA ILE A 554 1.70 18.23 5.64
C ILE A 554 2.44 16.98 6.12
N HIS A 555 1.85 16.31 7.11
CA HIS A 555 2.29 15.02 7.64
C HIS A 555 1.19 13.95 7.46
N ILE A 556 1.19 13.29 6.29
CA ILE A 556 0.21 12.26 5.92
C ILE A 556 0.78 10.85 5.82
N LYS A 557 0.50 10.00 6.81
CA LYS A 557 0.90 8.58 6.86
C LYS A 557 0.21 7.89 8.03
N ARG A 558 0.31 6.56 8.10
CA ARG A 558 -0.12 5.77 9.28
C ARG A 558 0.46 6.39 10.55
N ILE A 559 -0.31 6.44 11.63
CA ILE A 559 0.16 6.96 12.92
C ILE A 559 0.97 5.86 13.60
N HIS A 560 2.25 6.13 13.83
CA HIS A 560 3.19 5.19 14.43
C HIS A 560 4.34 5.96 15.09
N GLU A 561 4.81 5.50 16.23
CA GLU A 561 5.87 6.17 16.99
C GLU A 561 7.15 6.45 16.17
N TYR A 562 7.65 5.48 15.36
CA TYR A 562 8.84 5.72 14.51
C TYR A 562 8.64 6.75 13.39
N LYS A 563 7.38 7.05 13.02
CA LYS A 563 7.04 8.10 12.04
C LYS A 563 7.01 9.48 12.68
N ARG A 564 7.11 9.55 14.00
CA ARG A 564 7.34 10.74 14.82
C ARG A 564 6.35 11.87 14.56
N GLN A 565 5.05 11.55 14.43
CA GLN A 565 4.02 12.59 14.53
C GLN A 565 4.14 13.38 15.84
N MET A 566 4.61 12.72 16.91
CA MET A 566 4.93 13.37 18.19
C MET A 566 5.99 14.48 18.07
N LEU A 567 7.06 14.27 17.29
CA LEU A 567 8.08 15.29 17.03
C LEU A 567 7.48 16.52 16.33
N ASN A 568 6.57 16.29 15.37
CA ASN A 568 5.88 17.38 14.70
C ASN A 568 4.92 18.14 15.64
N VAL A 569 4.18 17.43 16.50
CA VAL A 569 3.31 18.07 17.51
C VAL A 569 4.11 18.94 18.47
N LEU A 570 5.28 18.47 18.95
CA LEU A 570 6.15 19.28 19.81
C LEU A 570 6.57 20.58 19.12
N HIS A 571 6.87 20.54 17.82
CA HIS A 571 7.18 21.75 17.05
C HIS A 571 5.97 22.69 16.90
N VAL A 572 4.75 22.16 16.71
CA VAL A 572 3.54 23.01 16.73
C VAL A 572 3.39 23.74 18.05
N ILE A 573 3.63 23.06 19.18
CA ILE A 573 3.60 23.67 20.51
C ILE A 573 4.70 24.73 20.66
N THR A 574 5.90 24.48 20.11
CA THR A 574 6.98 25.49 20.06
C THR A 574 6.55 26.74 19.30
N LEU A 575 5.95 26.58 18.11
CA LEU A 575 5.45 27.72 17.33
C LEU A 575 4.35 28.48 18.08
N TYR A 576 3.41 27.76 18.70
CA TYR A 576 2.38 28.35 19.55
C TYR A 576 2.98 29.21 20.67
N ASN A 577 3.96 28.68 21.41
CA ASN A 577 4.65 29.39 22.48
C ASN A 577 5.42 30.61 21.98
N ARG A 578 6.15 30.48 20.87
CA ARG A 578 6.88 31.59 20.24
C ARG A 578 5.91 32.72 19.83
N ILE A 579 4.76 32.39 19.24
CA ILE A 579 3.73 33.37 18.86
C ILE A 579 3.15 34.07 20.09
N ARG A 580 2.80 33.30 21.13
CA ARG A 580 2.22 33.80 22.39
C ARG A 580 3.17 34.67 23.20
N SER A 581 4.48 34.42 23.10
CA SER A 581 5.49 35.22 23.81
C SER A 581 5.58 36.66 23.30
N GLY A 582 5.14 36.93 22.06
CA GLY A 582 5.27 38.24 21.42
C GLY A 582 6.71 38.68 21.11
N VAL A 583 7.72 37.86 21.43
CA VAL A 583 9.14 38.19 21.25
C VAL A 583 9.55 38.19 19.76
N HIS A 584 8.84 37.42 18.94
CA HIS A 584 9.04 37.39 17.49
C HIS A 584 7.86 38.09 16.81
N SER A 585 8.11 39.19 16.10
CA SER A 585 7.05 39.95 15.42
C SER A 585 6.77 39.47 13.99
N ASP A 586 7.70 38.71 13.42
CA ASP A 586 7.72 38.34 11.99
C ASP A 586 7.55 36.82 11.82
N PHE A 587 6.30 36.37 11.66
CA PHE A 587 5.94 34.96 11.44
C PHE A 587 5.38 34.75 10.04
N VAL A 588 5.78 33.66 9.39
CA VAL A 588 5.11 33.15 8.19
C VAL A 588 3.88 32.36 8.64
N PRO A 589 2.65 32.70 8.20
CA PRO A 589 1.45 31.94 8.53
C PRO A 589 1.61 30.47 8.11
N ARG A 590 1.19 29.54 8.97
CA ARG A 590 1.35 28.10 8.71
C ARG A 590 0.07 27.32 9.04
N THR A 591 -0.30 26.42 8.15
CA THR A 591 -1.36 25.42 8.38
C THR A 591 -0.72 24.05 8.43
N VAL A 592 -0.64 23.46 9.62
CA VAL A 592 -0.08 22.12 9.84
C VAL A 592 -1.20 21.09 9.73
N ILE A 593 -1.07 20.13 8.83
CA ILE A 593 -2.11 19.17 8.46
C ILE A 593 -1.61 17.75 8.72
N PHE A 594 -2.29 17.05 9.61
CA PHE A 594 -2.13 15.63 9.84
C PHE A 594 -3.26 14.84 9.18
N ALA A 595 -2.93 13.68 8.63
CA ALA A 595 -3.93 12.68 8.28
C ALA A 595 -3.31 11.28 8.39
N GLY A 596 -4.02 10.37 9.05
CA GLY A 596 -3.52 9.02 9.29
C GLY A 596 -4.44 8.19 10.18
N LYS A 597 -4.32 6.88 10.08
CA LYS A 597 -5.02 5.91 10.93
C LYS A 597 -4.03 5.25 11.90
N ALA A 598 -4.45 5.04 13.15
CA ALA A 598 -3.78 4.18 14.10
C ALA A 598 -4.37 2.76 14.02
N ALA A 599 -3.58 1.71 14.23
CA ALA A 599 -4.12 0.36 14.32
C ALA A 599 -5.06 0.24 15.56
N PRO A 600 -6.14 -0.56 15.51
CA PRO A 600 -7.14 -0.56 16.59
C PRO A 600 -6.58 -0.93 17.96
N GLY A 601 -5.59 -1.84 18.00
CA GLY A 601 -4.91 -2.26 19.23
C GLY A 601 -3.74 -1.36 19.67
N TYR A 602 -3.41 -0.31 18.93
CA TYR A 602 -2.22 0.51 19.19
C TYR A 602 -2.55 1.73 20.06
N ALA A 603 -2.58 1.52 21.37
CA ALA A 603 -2.98 2.53 22.35
C ALA A 603 -2.17 3.83 22.23
N MET A 604 -0.83 3.76 22.21
CA MET A 604 0.04 4.94 22.10
C MET A 604 -0.23 5.76 20.82
N ALA A 605 -0.41 5.10 19.68
CA ALA A 605 -0.75 5.79 18.43
C ALA A 605 -2.12 6.48 18.48
N LYS A 606 -3.14 5.86 19.11
CA LYS A 606 -4.45 6.49 19.34
C LYS A 606 -4.35 7.68 20.30
N LEU A 607 -3.49 7.58 21.33
CA LEU A 607 -3.24 8.67 22.27
C LEU A 607 -2.55 9.86 21.58
N ILE A 608 -1.63 9.62 20.64
CA ILE A 608 -1.02 10.67 19.80
C ILE A 608 -2.08 11.36 18.92
N ILE A 609 -3.03 10.63 18.34
CA ILE A 609 -4.16 11.24 17.59
C ILE A 609 -4.97 12.17 18.50
N ARG A 610 -5.29 11.72 19.71
CA ARG A 610 -6.03 12.53 20.68
C ARG A 610 -5.25 13.79 21.08
N LEU A 611 -3.94 13.67 21.33
CA LEU A 611 -3.08 14.81 21.61
C LEU A 611 -3.07 15.83 20.46
N ILE A 612 -2.97 15.38 19.20
CA ILE A 612 -3.01 16.28 18.03
C ILE A 612 -4.31 17.09 18.02
N ASN A 613 -5.46 16.45 18.26
CA ASN A 613 -6.75 17.12 18.27
C ASN A 613 -6.92 18.08 19.46
N ASP A 614 -6.41 17.72 20.65
CA ASP A 614 -6.47 18.59 21.83
C ASP A 614 -5.58 19.83 21.66
N VAL A 615 -4.38 19.66 21.10
CA VAL A 615 -3.52 20.79 20.73
C VAL A 615 -4.19 21.65 19.66
N ALA A 616 -4.86 21.02 18.68
CA ALA A 616 -5.57 21.74 17.61
C ALA A 616 -6.70 22.62 18.15
N ASP A 617 -7.48 22.12 19.11
CA ASP A 617 -8.58 22.87 19.72
C ASP A 617 -8.08 24.16 20.39
N ILE A 618 -6.98 24.08 21.16
CA ILE A 618 -6.39 25.27 21.80
C ILE A 618 -5.79 26.22 20.76
N VAL A 619 -4.96 25.71 19.84
CA VAL A 619 -4.25 26.54 18.85
C VAL A 619 -5.23 27.26 17.93
N ASN A 620 -6.26 26.57 17.44
CA ASN A 620 -7.18 27.13 16.45
C ASN A 620 -8.13 28.19 17.04
N ASN A 621 -8.42 28.12 18.34
CA ASN A 621 -9.34 29.01 19.04
C ASN A 621 -8.65 30.14 19.83
N ASP A 622 -7.32 30.15 19.93
CA ASP A 622 -6.58 31.21 20.60
C ASP A 622 -6.54 32.51 19.76
N GLN A 623 -7.20 33.56 20.26
CA GLN A 623 -7.29 34.86 19.60
C GLN A 623 -5.92 35.54 19.40
N GLN A 624 -4.92 35.25 20.24
CA GLN A 624 -3.57 35.82 20.09
C GLN A 624 -2.78 35.14 18.97
N VAL A 625 -3.10 33.88 18.66
CA VAL A 625 -2.55 33.15 17.52
C VAL A 625 -3.20 33.63 16.22
N GLY A 626 -4.53 33.77 16.23
CA GLY A 626 -5.30 34.23 15.08
C GLY A 626 -5.07 33.36 13.84
N GLY A 627 -4.80 33.98 12.69
CA GLY A 627 -4.52 33.27 11.43
C GLY A 627 -3.06 32.85 11.24
N LYS A 628 -2.17 33.05 12.24
CA LYS A 628 -0.74 32.76 12.09
C LYS A 628 -0.40 31.28 12.14
N LEU A 629 -1.17 30.49 12.88
CA LEU A 629 -0.98 29.05 13.01
C LEU A 629 -2.33 28.36 13.07
N LYS A 630 -2.52 27.35 12.22
CA LYS A 630 -3.64 26.42 12.28
C LYS A 630 -3.12 25.00 12.34
N LEU A 631 -3.80 24.15 13.11
CA LEU A 631 -3.52 22.72 13.20
C LEU A 631 -4.79 21.95 12.82
N VAL A 632 -4.70 21.07 11.83
CA VAL A 632 -5.84 20.33 11.29
C VAL A 632 -5.53 18.85 11.28
N PHE A 633 -6.46 18.02 11.76
CA PHE A 633 -6.45 16.58 11.58
C PHE A 633 -7.56 16.18 10.61
N ILE A 634 -7.21 15.69 9.42
CA ILE A 634 -8.19 15.22 8.44
C ILE A 634 -8.51 13.73 8.73
N PRO A 635 -9.78 13.40 9.07
CA PRO A 635 -10.17 12.04 9.38
C PRO A 635 -10.22 11.15 8.13
N ASN A 636 -10.11 9.84 8.36
CA ASN A 636 -10.24 8.78 7.35
C ASN A 636 -9.26 8.92 6.18
N TYR A 637 -7.96 9.08 6.47
CA TYR A 637 -6.94 9.08 5.41
C TYR A 637 -7.03 7.81 4.55
N ASP A 638 -7.36 8.00 3.27
CA ASP A 638 -7.53 7.01 2.22
C ASP A 638 -6.94 7.57 0.90
N VAL A 639 -7.15 6.89 -0.23
CA VAL A 639 -6.54 7.32 -1.51
C VAL A 639 -7.22 8.59 -2.01
N SER A 640 -8.54 8.66 -1.97
CA SER A 640 -9.29 9.84 -2.42
C SER A 640 -8.91 11.10 -1.62
N ASN A 641 -8.75 11.00 -0.30
CA ASN A 641 -8.28 12.12 0.51
C ASN A 641 -6.82 12.47 0.17
N ALA A 642 -5.96 11.47 -0.05
CA ALA A 642 -4.57 11.72 -0.45
C ALA A 642 -4.47 12.43 -1.82
N GLU A 643 -5.35 12.12 -2.78
CA GLU A 643 -5.41 12.80 -4.10
C GLU A 643 -5.73 14.30 -3.98
N GLN A 644 -6.43 14.71 -2.91
CA GLN A 644 -6.70 16.13 -2.62
C GLN A 644 -5.59 16.79 -1.79
N ILE A 645 -5.02 16.06 -0.83
CA ILE A 645 -4.03 16.60 0.10
C ILE A 645 -2.65 16.77 -0.56
N VAL A 646 -2.18 15.77 -1.31
CA VAL A 646 -0.83 15.74 -1.88
C VAL A 646 -0.56 16.95 -2.80
N PRO A 647 -1.45 17.32 -3.75
CA PRO A 647 -1.21 18.46 -4.64
C PRO A 647 -1.14 19.82 -3.94
N ALA A 648 -1.74 19.94 -2.75
CA ALA A 648 -1.81 21.17 -1.98
C ALA A 648 -0.61 21.38 -1.03
N ALA A 649 0.23 20.38 -0.81
CA ALA A 649 1.35 20.49 0.11
C ALA A 649 2.41 21.49 -0.37
N ASP A 650 2.86 22.38 0.51
CA ASP A 650 4.06 23.18 0.32
C ASP A 650 5.27 22.44 0.92
N LEU A 651 5.12 21.98 2.16
CA LEU A 651 6.15 21.23 2.90
C LEU A 651 5.66 19.81 3.19
N SER A 652 6.54 18.84 2.97
CA SER A 652 6.32 17.42 3.17
C SER A 652 7.14 16.90 4.35
N GLU A 653 6.45 16.48 5.42
CA GLU A 653 7.06 15.94 6.64
C GLU A 653 7.47 14.47 6.48
N GLN A 654 8.78 14.22 6.34
CA GLN A 654 9.38 12.89 6.16
C GLN A 654 10.39 12.59 7.25
N ILE A 655 9.88 12.66 8.48
CA ILE A 655 10.68 12.77 9.71
C ILE A 655 10.80 11.45 10.47
N SER A 656 10.86 10.29 9.83
CA SER A 656 11.10 9.04 10.57
C SER A 656 12.48 9.02 11.23
N THR A 657 12.65 8.23 12.29
CA THR A 657 13.97 7.98 12.88
C THR A 657 14.86 7.28 11.85
N ALA A 658 16.09 7.73 11.62
CA ALA A 658 16.94 7.16 10.57
C ALA A 658 17.15 5.64 10.77
N GLY A 659 16.98 4.87 9.70
CA GLY A 659 17.03 3.41 9.71
C GLY A 659 15.70 2.70 10.00
N THR A 660 14.59 3.43 10.18
CA THR A 660 13.29 2.83 10.51
C THR A 660 12.30 2.80 9.34
N GLU A 661 12.30 3.79 8.46
CA GLU A 661 11.47 3.78 7.25
C GLU A 661 12.19 3.05 6.12
N ALA A 662 11.63 1.92 5.68
CA ALA A 662 12.25 1.12 4.63
C ALA A 662 12.39 1.87 3.30
N SER A 663 11.46 2.77 2.98
CA SER A 663 11.49 3.54 1.74
C SER A 663 10.61 4.79 1.88
N GLY A 664 9.31 4.57 2.11
CA GLY A 664 8.31 5.63 2.03
C GLY A 664 7.93 5.92 0.58
N THR A 665 6.62 6.01 0.31
CA THR A 665 6.09 6.41 -1.00
C THR A 665 5.28 7.70 -0.93
N GLY A 666 4.96 8.19 0.27
CA GLY A 666 4.32 9.50 0.47
C GLY A 666 5.24 10.65 0.09
N ASN A 667 6.52 10.55 0.45
CA ASN A 667 7.58 11.47 0.03
C ASN A 667 7.63 11.63 -1.49
N MET A 668 7.62 10.53 -2.25
CA MET A 668 7.65 10.56 -3.71
C MET A 668 6.44 11.30 -4.30
N LYS A 669 5.23 11.08 -3.77
CA LYS A 669 4.01 11.74 -4.24
C LYS A 669 4.04 13.25 -3.99
N LEU A 670 4.47 13.64 -2.79
CA LEU A 670 4.52 15.04 -2.37
C LEU A 670 5.59 15.81 -3.17
N SER A 671 6.79 15.25 -3.32
CA SER A 671 7.85 15.84 -4.15
C SER A 671 7.45 15.93 -5.63
N LEU A 672 6.77 14.91 -6.17
CA LEU A 672 6.26 14.93 -7.55
C LEU A 672 5.22 16.04 -7.80
N ASN A 673 4.54 16.48 -6.74
CA ASN A 673 3.57 17.57 -6.77
C ASN A 673 4.15 18.92 -6.32
N GLY A 674 5.47 19.04 -6.22
CA GLY A 674 6.16 20.30 -5.94
C GLY A 674 6.17 20.70 -4.46
N ALA A 675 5.97 19.77 -3.53
CA ALA A 675 6.26 20.02 -2.12
C ALA A 675 7.76 19.87 -1.86
N LEU A 676 8.36 20.81 -1.12
CA LEU A 676 9.71 20.64 -0.60
C LEU A 676 9.68 19.67 0.59
N THR A 677 10.72 18.86 0.74
CA THR A 677 10.78 17.86 1.81
C THR A 677 11.64 18.35 2.95
N ILE A 678 11.11 18.24 4.17
CA ILE A 678 11.89 18.24 5.41
C ILE A 678 11.94 16.81 5.94
N GLY A 679 13.14 16.32 6.23
CA GLY A 679 13.30 14.92 6.59
C GLY A 679 14.70 14.53 7.04
N THR A 680 14.77 13.31 7.54
CA THR A 680 16.00 12.63 7.94
C THR A 680 16.64 11.89 6.75
N LEU A 681 17.91 11.49 6.90
CA LEU A 681 18.58 10.56 5.99
C LEU A 681 18.06 9.13 6.23
N ASP A 682 16.83 8.87 5.78
CA ASP A 682 16.14 7.60 5.95
C ASP A 682 15.39 7.18 4.68
N GLY A 683 15.25 5.87 4.46
CA GLY A 683 14.52 5.30 3.32
C GLY A 683 14.85 5.95 1.97
N ALA A 684 13.80 6.34 1.23
CA ALA A 684 13.91 6.98 -0.07
C ALA A 684 14.16 8.49 0.00
N ASN A 685 14.21 9.12 1.19
CA ASN A 685 14.56 10.53 1.32
C ASN A 685 15.98 10.79 0.82
N ILE A 686 16.89 9.84 1.06
CA ILE A 686 18.29 9.91 0.60
C ILE A 686 18.30 9.99 -0.93
N GLU A 687 17.60 9.08 -1.59
CA GLU A 687 17.54 9.04 -3.05
C GLU A 687 16.84 10.28 -3.62
N ILE A 688 15.78 10.78 -2.99
CA ILE A 688 15.09 12.02 -3.42
C ILE A 688 16.04 13.22 -3.32
N ARG A 689 16.74 13.36 -2.19
CA ARG A 689 17.74 14.41 -1.97
C ARG A 689 18.87 14.33 -3.00
N ASP A 690 19.34 13.14 -3.31
CA ASP A 690 20.45 12.96 -4.26
C ASP A 690 20.03 13.31 -5.70
N GLU A 691 18.79 13.00 -6.11
CA GLU A 691 18.25 13.38 -7.43
C GLU A 691 17.89 14.87 -7.52
N ALA A 692 17.27 15.43 -6.48
CA ALA A 692 16.83 16.83 -6.42
C ALA A 692 17.99 17.79 -6.16
N GLY A 693 19.08 17.33 -5.55
CA GLY A 693 20.20 18.14 -5.09
C GLY A 693 20.04 18.59 -3.63
N THR A 694 21.17 18.71 -2.95
CA THR A 694 21.22 18.97 -1.49
C THR A 694 20.56 20.26 -1.07
N ASP A 695 20.60 21.29 -1.93
CA ASP A 695 20.02 22.60 -1.64
C ASP A 695 18.48 22.58 -1.72
N ASN A 696 17.91 21.58 -2.38
CA ASN A 696 16.48 21.45 -2.64
C ASN A 696 15.77 20.52 -1.63
N PHE A 697 16.45 20.19 -0.52
CA PHE A 697 15.96 19.31 0.54
C PHE A 697 16.34 19.85 1.92
N PHE A 698 15.41 19.88 2.86
CA PHE A 698 15.64 20.33 4.23
C PHE A 698 16.05 19.16 5.12
N LEU A 699 17.35 18.87 5.15
CA LEU A 699 17.92 17.80 5.96
C LEU A 699 18.08 18.22 7.43
N PHE A 700 17.69 17.34 8.36
CA PHE A 700 18.01 17.43 9.78
C PHE A 700 18.15 16.05 10.42
N GLY A 701 18.50 16.04 11.70
CA GLY A 701 18.49 14.86 12.56
C GLY A 701 19.73 13.98 12.45
N LEU A 702 19.78 12.97 13.30
CA LEU A 702 20.86 12.00 13.39
C LEU A 702 20.85 11.03 12.19
N THR A 703 22.04 10.61 11.77
CA THR A 703 22.26 9.49 10.83
C THR A 703 22.16 8.14 11.53
N THR A 704 22.02 7.05 10.78
CA THR A 704 22.01 5.68 11.34
C THR A 704 23.26 5.38 12.18
N ASP A 705 24.42 5.82 11.72
CA ASP A 705 25.70 5.56 12.40
C ASP A 705 25.83 6.37 13.71
N GLU A 706 25.32 7.60 13.72
CA GLU A 706 25.24 8.44 14.92
C GLU A 706 24.25 7.86 15.94
N ILE A 707 23.11 7.33 15.47
CA ILE A 707 22.13 6.65 16.32
C ILE A 707 22.74 5.41 16.98
N GLU A 708 23.44 4.57 16.21
CA GLU A 708 24.14 3.41 16.77
C GLU A 708 25.21 3.81 17.79
N THR A 709 25.90 4.92 17.55
CA THR A 709 26.91 5.46 18.47
C THR A 709 26.26 5.97 19.74
N LEU A 710 25.15 6.70 19.63
CA LEU A 710 24.39 7.23 20.76
C LEU A 710 23.84 6.11 21.65
N HIS A 711 23.28 5.06 21.04
CA HIS A 711 22.84 3.87 21.79
C HIS A 711 24.00 3.16 22.49
N ARG A 712 25.16 3.04 21.85
CA ARG A 712 26.37 2.45 22.46
C ARG A 712 26.91 3.27 23.64
N GLN A 713 26.77 4.59 23.60
CA GLN A 713 27.19 5.49 24.67
C GLN A 713 26.19 5.55 25.85
N GLY A 714 24.99 5.01 25.68
CA GLY A 714 23.90 5.11 26.63
C GLY A 714 23.10 6.39 26.41
N TYR A 715 22.06 6.30 25.58
CA TYR A 715 21.14 7.41 25.33
C TYR A 715 20.41 7.82 26.61
N ASP A 716 20.49 9.10 26.99
CA ASP A 716 19.79 9.70 28.14
C ASP A 716 18.81 10.80 27.66
N PRO A 717 17.50 10.48 27.51
CA PRO A 717 16.49 11.44 27.10
C PRO A 717 16.38 12.64 28.07
N MET A 718 16.65 12.42 29.36
CA MET A 718 16.50 13.45 30.39
C MET A 718 17.55 14.56 30.24
N GLY A 719 18.73 14.23 29.74
CA GLY A 719 19.77 15.20 29.37
C GLY A 719 19.28 16.18 28.29
N TYR A 720 18.63 15.69 27.24
CA TYR A 720 18.07 16.53 26.17
C TYR A 720 16.93 17.41 26.68
N TYR A 721 16.04 16.85 27.51
CA TYR A 721 14.95 17.61 28.14
C TYR A 721 15.45 18.75 29.03
N ASN A 722 16.46 18.49 29.88
CA ASN A 722 17.01 19.53 30.76
C ASN A 722 17.89 20.54 30.02
N GLY A 723 18.50 20.14 28.90
CA GLY A 723 19.38 20.98 28.09
C GLY A 723 18.68 21.95 27.14
N ASN A 724 17.37 21.81 26.90
CA ASN A 724 16.61 22.64 25.96
C ASN A 724 15.36 23.25 26.61
N ALA A 725 15.35 24.57 26.78
CA ALA A 725 14.27 25.28 27.46
C ALA A 725 12.93 25.24 26.70
N GLU A 726 12.95 25.32 25.36
CA GLU A 726 11.72 25.26 24.55
C GLU A 726 11.12 23.85 24.57
N LEU A 727 11.96 22.81 24.50
CA LEU A 727 11.53 21.42 24.65
C LEU A 727 10.89 21.21 26.02
N LYS A 728 11.55 21.68 27.07
CA LYS A 728 11.08 21.58 28.45
C LYS A 728 9.73 22.27 28.63
N GLN A 729 9.54 23.44 28.03
CA GLN A 729 8.26 24.14 28.05
C GLN A 729 7.19 23.36 27.30
N ALA A 730 7.45 22.92 26.07
CA ALA A 730 6.47 22.22 25.24
C ALA A 730 6.02 20.90 25.88
N LEU A 731 6.96 20.08 26.33
CA LEU A 731 6.64 18.81 27.01
C LEU A 731 6.01 19.05 28.39
N GLY A 732 6.44 20.11 29.09
CA GLY A 732 5.85 20.53 30.36
C GLY A 732 4.38 20.94 30.25
N MET A 733 3.96 21.55 29.12
CA MET A 733 2.55 21.86 28.86
C MET A 733 1.71 20.59 28.63
N ILE A 734 2.28 19.58 27.96
CA ILE A 734 1.61 18.28 27.81
C ILE A 734 1.47 17.61 29.18
N ALA A 735 2.55 17.59 29.98
CA ALA A 735 2.58 16.96 31.29
C ALA A 735 1.68 17.66 32.34
N SER A 736 1.50 18.98 32.24
CA SER A 736 0.69 19.73 33.20
C SER A 736 -0.82 19.68 32.96
N GLY A 737 -1.25 19.06 31.85
CA GLY A 737 -2.64 19.04 31.44
C GLY A 737 -3.12 20.31 30.74
N TYR A 738 -2.21 21.14 30.21
CA TYR A 738 -2.57 22.42 29.56
C TYR A 738 -3.56 22.24 28.40
N PHE A 739 -3.41 21.15 27.63
CA PHE A 739 -4.28 20.83 26.48
C PHE A 739 -5.49 19.97 26.86
N CYS A 740 -5.58 19.50 28.11
CA CYS A 740 -6.63 18.62 28.60
C CYS A 740 -7.02 18.98 30.04
N PRO A 741 -7.64 20.16 30.27
CA PRO A 741 -7.95 20.64 31.61
C PRO A 741 -8.95 19.75 32.37
N ASP A 742 -9.69 18.91 31.66
CA ASP A 742 -10.64 17.93 32.19
C ASP A 742 -9.96 16.65 32.73
N ASP A 743 -8.73 16.36 32.30
CA ASP A 743 -7.93 15.23 32.76
C ASP A 743 -6.43 15.54 32.60
N ALA A 744 -5.84 16.14 33.63
CA ALA A 744 -4.44 16.57 33.57
C ALA A 744 -3.45 15.40 33.42
N GLY A 745 -3.84 14.17 33.76
CA GLY A 745 -3.00 12.98 33.67
C GLY A 745 -3.07 12.26 32.32
N ARG A 746 -3.96 12.67 31.40
CA ARG A 746 -4.25 11.98 30.15
C ARG A 746 -3.02 11.58 29.33
N TYR A 747 -2.01 12.45 29.30
CA TYR A 747 -0.82 12.30 28.45
C TYR A 747 0.43 11.86 29.22
N GLN A 748 0.28 11.41 30.47
CA GLN A 748 1.41 10.96 31.28
C GLN A 748 2.18 9.81 30.61
N ASP A 749 1.47 8.85 30.00
CA ASP A 749 2.10 7.74 29.27
C ASP A 749 3.02 8.21 28.13
N ILE A 750 2.66 9.28 27.41
CA ILE A 750 3.51 9.87 26.36
C ILE A 750 4.76 10.48 27.00
N VAL A 751 4.59 11.23 28.09
CA VAL A 751 5.69 11.91 28.78
C VAL A 751 6.66 10.89 29.37
N ASP A 752 6.15 9.83 29.99
CA ASP A 752 6.94 8.76 30.60
C ASP A 752 7.70 7.95 29.54
N GLU A 753 7.09 7.65 28.39
CA GLU A 753 7.81 6.99 27.28
C GLU A 753 8.93 7.88 26.75
N LEU A 754 8.68 9.18 26.53
CA LEU A 754 9.66 10.14 26.00
C LEU A 754 10.79 10.47 26.98
N LEU A 755 10.52 10.57 28.28
CA LEU A 755 11.56 10.86 29.28
C LEU A 755 12.26 9.60 29.77
N GLY A 756 11.63 8.43 29.62
CA GLY A 756 12.17 7.15 30.04
C GLY A 756 13.03 6.47 28.98
N ARG A 757 12.42 6.07 27.86
CA ARG A 757 13.09 5.25 26.83
C ARG A 757 13.35 6.01 25.54
N ASP A 758 12.37 6.80 25.10
CA ASP A 758 12.32 7.49 23.81
C ASP A 758 12.94 6.64 22.70
N ARG A 759 12.33 5.47 22.46
CA ARG A 759 12.82 4.44 21.53
C ARG A 759 13.17 4.99 20.15
N PHE A 760 12.52 6.08 19.75
CA PHE A 760 12.63 6.68 18.43
C PHE A 760 13.34 8.05 18.42
N LEU A 761 14.04 8.40 19.51
CA LEU A 761 14.94 9.55 19.58
C LEU A 761 14.24 10.88 19.21
N VAL A 762 12.98 11.03 19.65
CA VAL A 762 12.19 12.26 19.46
C VAL A 762 12.89 13.44 20.13
N LEU A 763 13.41 13.25 21.34
CA LEU A 763 14.06 14.35 22.10
C LEU A 763 15.43 14.68 21.52
N ALA A 764 16.17 13.68 21.03
CA ALA A 764 17.49 13.88 20.43
C ALA A 764 17.44 14.76 19.16
N ASP A 765 16.44 14.52 18.30
CA ASP A 765 16.28 15.25 17.03
C ASP A 765 15.48 16.55 17.16
N TYR A 766 14.87 16.83 18.31
CA TYR A 766 14.00 18.01 18.49
C TYR A 766 14.69 19.32 18.11
N ALA A 767 15.90 19.57 18.62
CA ALA A 767 16.58 20.86 18.41
C ALA A 767 16.98 21.05 16.94
N SER A 768 17.46 20.00 16.28
CA SER A 768 17.86 20.07 14.87
C SER A 768 16.64 20.21 13.95
N TYR A 769 15.52 19.58 14.30
CA TYR A 769 14.24 19.73 13.60
C TYR A 769 13.71 21.17 13.67
N VAL A 770 13.62 21.75 14.87
CA VAL A 770 13.16 23.14 15.06
C VAL A 770 14.05 24.12 14.30
N ALA A 771 15.38 23.95 14.38
CA ALA A 771 16.31 24.80 13.64
C ALA A 771 16.16 24.67 12.11
N CYS A 772 15.82 23.48 11.61
CA CYS A 772 15.57 23.26 10.19
C CYS A 772 14.23 23.89 9.75
N GLN A 773 13.20 23.82 10.59
CA GLN A 773 11.92 24.49 10.36
C GLN A 773 12.05 26.03 10.31
N ASP A 774 12.98 26.62 11.06
CA ASP A 774 13.32 28.04 10.95
C ASP A 774 13.92 28.39 9.57
N LYS A 775 14.72 27.49 8.97
CA LYS A 775 15.22 27.64 7.59
C LYS A 775 14.11 27.53 6.55
N VAL A 776 13.15 26.61 6.77
CA VAL A 776 11.95 26.49 5.92
C VAL A 776 11.19 27.82 5.92
N ARG A 777 10.97 28.41 7.10
CA ARG A 777 10.30 29.71 7.25
C ARG A 777 11.05 30.80 6.47
N GLU A 778 12.37 30.86 6.59
CA GLU A 778 13.19 31.84 5.88
C GLU A 778 13.10 31.71 4.36
N LEU A 779 13.21 30.48 3.83
CA LEU A 779 13.11 30.24 2.39
C LEU A 779 11.72 30.58 1.85
N PHE A 780 10.65 30.24 2.58
CA PHE A 780 9.29 30.49 2.13
C PHE A 780 8.97 31.99 1.96
N ARG A 781 9.74 32.89 2.58
CA ARG A 781 9.60 34.34 2.34
C ARG A 781 10.06 34.72 0.94
N ASP A 782 11.07 34.03 0.41
CA ASP A 782 11.49 34.17 -0.98
C ASP A 782 10.68 33.22 -1.87
N GLN A 783 9.52 33.69 -2.30
CA GLN A 783 8.61 32.92 -3.14
C GLN A 783 9.23 32.52 -4.49
N ASN A 784 10.18 33.29 -5.03
CA ASN A 784 10.84 32.96 -6.28
C ASN A 784 11.79 31.78 -6.10
N GLU A 785 12.66 31.85 -5.08
CA GLU A 785 13.57 30.75 -4.78
C GLU A 785 12.80 29.50 -4.31
N TRP A 786 11.76 29.63 -3.48
CA TRP A 786 10.90 28.50 -3.10
C TRP A 786 10.31 27.79 -4.32
N THR A 787 9.75 28.56 -5.25
CA THR A 787 9.13 28.02 -6.47
C THR A 787 10.18 27.35 -7.35
N ARG A 788 11.35 27.97 -7.49
CA ARG A 788 12.47 27.40 -8.25
C ARG A 788 12.87 26.03 -7.69
N ARG A 789 13.06 25.91 -6.38
CA ARG A 789 13.40 24.62 -5.73
C ARG A 789 12.28 23.59 -5.87
N ALA A 790 11.02 24.01 -5.82
CA ALA A 790 9.86 23.14 -6.03
C ALA A 790 9.84 22.57 -7.46
N ILE A 791 10.07 23.40 -8.48
CA ILE A 791 10.19 22.96 -9.88
C ILE A 791 11.35 21.98 -10.06
N LEU A 792 12.51 22.26 -9.46
CA LEU A 792 13.67 21.37 -9.50
C LEU A 792 13.40 20.02 -8.85
N ASN A 793 12.63 19.98 -7.76
CA ASN A 793 12.14 18.73 -7.17
C ASN A 793 11.28 17.95 -8.17
N VAL A 794 10.24 18.57 -8.75
CA VAL A 794 9.38 17.92 -9.76
C VAL A 794 10.22 17.37 -10.92
N ALA A 795 11.18 18.16 -11.41
CA ALA A 795 12.07 17.77 -12.49
C ALA A 795 13.00 16.59 -12.14
N ALA A 796 13.26 16.35 -10.86
CA ALA A 796 14.10 15.26 -10.36
C ALA A 796 13.31 13.97 -10.07
N MET A 797 11.98 13.98 -10.15
CA MET A 797 11.17 12.84 -9.71
C MET A 797 11.08 11.67 -10.70
N GLY A 798 11.68 11.77 -11.89
CA GLY A 798 11.60 10.74 -12.93
C GLY A 798 11.96 9.32 -12.46
N LYS A 799 13.04 9.19 -11.67
CA LYS A 799 13.51 7.92 -11.09
C LYS A 799 12.45 7.21 -10.23
N PHE A 800 11.50 7.95 -9.65
CA PHE A 800 10.52 7.41 -8.69
C PHE A 800 9.20 7.01 -9.34
N SER A 801 9.13 6.94 -10.68
CA SER A 801 8.02 6.25 -11.36
C SER A 801 8.02 4.76 -11.01
N SER A 802 6.85 4.22 -10.67
CA SER A 802 6.68 2.77 -10.55
C SER A 802 6.91 2.02 -11.86
N ASP A 803 6.88 2.67 -13.03
CA ASP A 803 7.24 2.04 -14.31
C ASP A 803 8.72 1.66 -14.36
N ARG A 804 9.60 2.51 -13.81
CA ARG A 804 11.03 2.21 -13.69
C ARG A 804 11.22 1.02 -12.76
N THR A 805 10.57 1.05 -11.60
CA THR A 805 10.58 -0.07 -10.64
C THR A 805 10.14 -1.38 -11.30
N ILE A 806 9.01 -1.38 -12.02
CA ILE A 806 8.49 -2.57 -12.69
C ILE A 806 9.40 -3.06 -13.82
N ARG A 807 10.03 -2.17 -14.60
CA ARG A 807 11.06 -2.57 -15.58
C ARG A 807 12.22 -3.29 -14.92
N GLU A 808 12.74 -2.78 -13.80
CA GLU A 808 13.81 -3.45 -13.06
C GLU A 808 13.37 -4.83 -12.53
N TYR A 809 12.16 -4.95 -11.98
CA TYR A 809 11.61 -6.25 -11.56
C TYR A 809 11.50 -7.22 -12.75
N ALA A 810 10.95 -6.76 -13.87
CA ALA A 810 10.75 -7.56 -15.07
C ALA A 810 12.09 -8.06 -15.66
N GLU A 811 13.13 -7.22 -15.67
CA GLU A 811 14.44 -7.54 -16.22
C GLU A 811 15.30 -8.38 -15.28
N ARG A 812 15.36 -8.01 -13.99
CA ARG A 812 16.33 -8.55 -13.03
C ARG A 812 15.80 -9.71 -12.19
N ILE A 813 14.48 -9.88 -12.11
CA ILE A 813 13.84 -10.88 -11.24
C ILE A 813 12.93 -11.80 -12.05
N TRP A 814 11.89 -11.27 -12.69
CA TRP A 814 10.86 -12.09 -13.29
C TRP A 814 11.24 -12.65 -14.66
N HIS A 815 12.12 -11.94 -15.37
CA HIS A 815 12.49 -12.22 -16.77
C HIS A 815 11.25 -12.34 -17.66
N VAL A 816 10.39 -11.31 -17.61
CA VAL A 816 9.14 -11.21 -18.37
C VAL A 816 9.23 -10.05 -19.34
N ALA A 817 8.74 -10.24 -20.57
CA ALA A 817 8.76 -9.24 -21.63
C ALA A 817 7.36 -8.64 -21.87
N PRO A 818 7.28 -7.37 -22.31
CA PRO A 818 6.03 -6.76 -22.77
C PRO A 818 5.42 -7.53 -23.94
N ILE A 819 4.09 -7.58 -23.99
CA ILE A 819 3.32 -8.23 -25.05
C ILE A 819 2.40 -7.20 -25.69
N GLU A 820 2.81 -6.65 -26.82
CA GLU A 820 2.05 -5.61 -27.51
C GLU A 820 0.85 -6.17 -28.30
N PRO A 821 -0.22 -5.38 -28.53
CA PRO A 821 -1.35 -5.78 -29.35
C PRO A 821 -0.94 -5.95 -30.82
N THR A 822 -1.38 -7.04 -31.47
CA THR A 822 -1.21 -7.24 -32.92
C THR A 822 -2.33 -6.54 -33.70
N GLY A 823 -2.31 -5.21 -33.78
CA GLY A 823 -3.30 -4.42 -34.55
C GLY A 823 -3.31 -2.93 -34.20
N LYS A 824 -3.92 -2.09 -35.04
CA LYS A 824 -4.19 -0.68 -34.69
C LYS A 824 -5.29 -0.64 -33.63
N ILE A 825 -4.94 -0.21 -32.44
CA ILE A 825 -5.93 0.24 -31.45
C ILE A 825 -6.23 1.69 -31.79
N ASP A 826 -7.45 1.98 -32.25
CA ASP A 826 -7.92 3.35 -32.43
C ASP A 826 -8.09 3.97 -31.04
N ILE A 827 -7.08 4.73 -30.61
CA ILE A 827 -7.15 5.62 -29.45
C ILE A 827 -7.67 6.97 -29.97
N PRO A 828 -8.70 7.58 -29.35
CA PRO A 828 -9.23 8.89 -29.73
C PRO A 828 -8.20 10.02 -29.75
#